data_AF-A0A935UQY2-F1
#
_entry.id   AF-A0A935UQY2-F1
#
_cell.length_a   1.000
_cell.length_b   1.000
_cell.length_c   1.000
_cell.angle_alpha   90.00
_cell.angle_beta   90.00
_cell.angle_gamma   90.00
#
_symmetry.space_group_name_H-M   'P 1'
#
loop_
_entity.id
_entity.type
_entity.pdbx_description
1 polymer ?
#
loop_
_entity_poly.entity_id
_entity_poly.type
_entity_poly.pdbx_seq_one_letter_code
_entity_poly.pdbx_strand_id
1 'polypeptide(L)'
;MTITTDQTLGELLTQDPRRARVMETYGLDYCCGGNRSLASACQEVKHRRRGRGSGSRPARPPAGAGVAAAGAGRTGPAHRRDPPRLPVGGDATPGRAGHQGARSPRRAPPGTVRRRRALSGGRGRPGPASDQGGTHPVPGYRSPGGAGRGRPLPVRPARQPDRRDARRARHRRGAVRPDPRGHRRVRRPRRRLCVVHRHAHGPGGDGTRHPRAHPQGEQRAVSAGAGAGERALRPRLTSGAQARRVRQGASPSVCCFCASPPTPHDTESPMTASDQRLAPPPQPASPAAVNRRDRRWWTALIVVVLGSFAVLGWMGVTINQEKPPIPAAVVAADGTKLFTGDDIIAGQQVWQSLGGQQIGSVWGHGAYVAPDWTADWLHRESTYLLDTWAKDLGAPTYDRLGVEQQGTLKARLKATLRTNTYDAQSQTVQLSALRVEAFGANSAYYGKLFADGSDPMAIAQGTLTDQAKARQMHAFFWWTSWAASTNRPGEDVTYTQNWPHEPLIDNVPPPSNIFWSILSFVILLAGIAGMVYWHSKHDAEDAQAPEDVPEQDPLLGYRSTPSQRATLKYFFVVGGLFMLQITMGIISAHYGVEGGALYGFPIDDYLPYAVVRTWHTQLGIFWIATAWLATGLYVAPAVGGKEPKFQRLGVNVLFGALIVVVLGSMAGEWLSIMGKLGYGHASNFWFGTQGYEYVDLGRAWQIGLAIGLFLWFFLMYRGMAPALRRSRHEGTLQATGQAPLAAGSHRALVAMLLISCLSIAAFYVPAFGIGHNTHLSIAEYWRWWVVHLWVEGFFEVFATVVIAFLFTRLGLVRVSTATTAVIAATTIFLLGGIIGTGHHLYFTGSPQGVLALGASFSALEVVPLALMGFEAFRNLRLLRVREWVAGYKWAIYFFVSVAFWNMLGAGVFGFLINPPISLFYVQGLNLTPLHGHTALFGVYGMLGIGLMLFCVRSLMPGREWNDRWIAVGFWTLNGGLLMMALVSLLPLGLAQAWASLTEGLWYARSPEFLYTPVLTFIRWLRVPGDIVFAVGAAAIGVFMVGLLTGHSLRDGGGIVRAGSLTEQEEAEPPLEASNR
;
A
#
# COMPACT_ATOMS: atom_id res chain seq x y z
N MET A 1 11.24 -53.40 23.65
CA MET A 1 10.86 -54.53 22.78
C MET A 1 12.07 -54.92 21.95
N THR A 2 12.44 -56.20 21.98
CA THR A 2 13.28 -56.82 20.95
C THR A 2 12.44 -57.00 19.68
N ILE A 3 13.01 -56.67 18.53
CA ILE A 3 12.44 -56.97 17.21
C ILE A 3 13.04 -58.31 16.77
N THR A 4 12.22 -59.27 16.35
CA THR A 4 12.70 -60.52 15.76
C THR A 4 12.74 -60.40 14.23
N THR A 5 13.59 -61.20 13.58
CA THR A 5 13.79 -61.19 12.12
C THR A 5 12.58 -61.65 11.32
N ASP A 6 11.66 -62.32 12.01
CA ASP A 6 10.60 -63.14 11.42
C ASP A 6 9.26 -62.39 11.41
N GLN A 7 9.14 -61.35 12.26
CA GLN A 7 8.03 -60.40 12.24
C GLN A 7 7.90 -59.74 10.86
N THR A 8 6.67 -59.57 10.41
CA THR A 8 6.37 -58.95 9.12
C THR A 8 6.55 -57.43 9.17
N LEU A 9 6.84 -56.83 8.01
CA LEU A 9 6.94 -55.36 7.90
C LEU A 9 5.65 -54.67 8.35
N GLY A 10 4.48 -55.25 8.04
CA GLY A 10 3.18 -54.78 8.47
C GLY A 10 2.99 -54.79 9.98
N GLU A 11 3.25 -55.92 10.66
CA GLU A 11 3.18 -56.01 12.13
C GLU A 11 4.12 -55.01 12.82
N LEU A 12 5.35 -54.87 12.29
CA LEU A 12 6.32 -53.91 12.81
C LEU A 12 5.83 -52.47 12.69
N LEU A 13 5.01 -52.12 11.70
CA LEU A 13 4.41 -50.80 11.55
C LEU A 13 3.17 -50.59 12.41
N THR A 14 2.32 -51.61 12.55
CA THR A 14 1.17 -51.57 13.47
C THR A 14 1.62 -51.37 14.92
N GLN A 15 2.81 -51.86 15.29
CA GLN A 15 3.42 -51.62 16.60
C GLN A 15 3.98 -50.20 16.79
N ASP A 16 4.58 -49.59 15.76
CA ASP A 16 5.04 -48.20 15.79
C ASP A 16 5.12 -47.62 14.35
N PRO A 17 4.13 -46.81 13.93
CA PRO A 17 4.09 -46.25 12.58
C PRO A 17 5.32 -45.41 12.19
N ARG A 18 6.09 -44.89 13.17
CA ARG A 18 7.31 -44.10 12.91
C ARG A 18 8.41 -44.93 12.24
N ARG A 19 8.33 -46.26 12.31
CA ARG A 19 9.24 -47.19 11.61
C ARG A 19 9.14 -47.11 10.09
N ALA A 20 8.03 -46.59 9.52
CA ALA A 20 7.84 -46.45 8.07
C ALA A 20 9.02 -45.74 7.40
N ARG A 21 9.42 -44.59 7.97
CA ARG A 21 10.51 -43.75 7.47
C ARG A 21 11.87 -44.45 7.48
N VAL A 22 12.06 -45.43 8.37
CA VAL A 22 13.27 -46.27 8.41
C VAL A 22 13.20 -47.33 7.31
N MET A 23 12.04 -47.95 7.09
CA MET A 23 11.82 -48.93 6.02
C MET A 23 11.98 -48.29 4.62
N GLU A 24 11.43 -47.09 4.41
CA GLU A 24 11.66 -46.27 3.20
C GLU A 24 13.17 -46.03 2.96
N THR A 25 13.90 -45.62 4.00
CA THR A 25 15.35 -45.33 3.92
C THR A 25 16.17 -46.56 3.48
N TYR A 26 15.74 -47.77 3.84
CA TYR A 26 16.37 -49.01 3.39
C TYR A 26 15.77 -49.61 2.10
N GLY A 27 14.68 -49.03 1.56
CA GLY A 27 14.01 -49.52 0.35
C GLY A 27 13.20 -50.80 0.57
N LEU A 28 12.65 -50.98 1.77
CA LEU A 28 11.79 -52.11 2.13
C LEU A 28 10.33 -51.75 1.85
N ASP A 29 9.72 -52.36 0.83
CA ASP A 29 8.29 -52.21 0.56
C ASP A 29 7.45 -52.91 1.63
N TYR A 30 6.82 -52.11 2.47
CA TYR A 30 5.88 -52.54 3.50
C TYR A 30 4.41 -52.34 3.13
N CYS A 31 4.12 -51.75 1.96
CA CYS A 31 2.78 -51.32 1.58
C CYS A 31 2.10 -52.36 0.68
N CYS A 32 2.83 -52.88 -0.32
CA CYS A 32 2.43 -54.06 -1.09
C CYS A 32 3.15 -55.32 -0.59
N GLY A 33 4.39 -55.19 -0.13
CA GLY A 33 5.20 -56.26 0.48
C GLY A 33 4.96 -56.52 1.97
N GLY A 34 3.98 -55.86 2.60
CA GLY A 34 3.81 -55.78 4.06
C GLY A 34 3.80 -57.11 4.83
N ASN A 35 3.23 -58.17 4.25
CA ASN A 35 3.11 -59.50 4.89
C ASN A 35 4.43 -60.31 4.89
N ARG A 36 5.56 -59.73 4.48
CA ARG A 36 6.86 -60.41 4.43
C ARG A 36 7.67 -60.16 5.69
N SER A 37 8.36 -61.21 6.15
CA SER A 37 9.30 -61.10 7.28
C SER A 37 10.44 -60.12 6.97
N LEU A 38 10.88 -59.39 8.00
CA LEU A 38 11.99 -58.44 7.90
C LEU A 38 13.25 -59.08 7.29
N ALA A 39 13.55 -60.34 7.61
CA ALA A 39 14.63 -61.11 7.00
C ALA A 39 14.51 -61.21 5.46
N SER A 40 13.35 -61.64 4.96
CA SER A 40 13.14 -61.89 3.52
C SER A 40 13.18 -60.61 2.69
N ALA A 41 12.68 -59.49 3.23
CA ALA A 41 12.72 -58.19 2.57
C ALA A 41 14.15 -57.63 2.55
N CYS A 42 14.90 -57.73 3.65
CA CYS A 42 16.31 -57.34 3.72
C CYS A 42 17.20 -58.17 2.79
N GLN A 43 16.96 -59.48 2.64
CA GLN A 43 17.67 -60.31 1.67
C GLN A 43 17.43 -59.87 0.23
N GLU A 44 16.18 -59.56 -0.16
CA GLU A 44 15.91 -59.11 -1.52
C GLU A 44 16.57 -57.78 -1.85
N VAL A 45 16.51 -56.78 -0.95
CA VAL A 45 17.22 -55.50 -1.13
C VAL A 45 18.73 -55.73 -1.28
N LYS A 46 19.31 -56.67 -0.51
CA LYS A 46 20.72 -57.06 -0.60
C LYS A 46 21.07 -57.71 -1.95
N HIS A 47 20.17 -58.49 -2.54
CA HIS A 47 20.31 -59.00 -3.91
C HIS A 47 20.15 -57.91 -4.97
N ARG A 48 19.11 -57.07 -4.89
CA ARG A 48 18.89 -55.93 -5.81
C ARG A 48 20.08 -54.95 -5.82
N ARG A 49 20.73 -54.71 -4.66
CA ARG A 49 21.96 -53.89 -4.58
C ARG A 49 23.19 -54.59 -5.14
N ARG A 50 23.33 -55.92 -5.02
CA ARG A 50 24.43 -56.68 -5.64
C ARG A 50 24.33 -56.76 -7.17
N GLY A 51 23.12 -56.84 -7.72
CA GLY A 51 22.88 -56.90 -9.17
C GLY A 51 23.21 -55.63 -9.96
N ARG A 52 23.62 -54.52 -9.33
CA ARG A 52 23.98 -53.25 -9.99
C ARG A 52 25.50 -52.99 -10.07
N GLY A 53 26.35 -53.97 -9.76
CA GLY A 53 27.79 -53.77 -9.62
C GLY A 53 28.66 -54.84 -10.28
N SER A 54 28.60 -54.98 -11.61
CA SER A 54 29.44 -55.94 -12.36
C SER A 54 29.87 -55.43 -13.75
N GLY A 55 30.63 -54.33 -13.78
CA GLY A 55 31.52 -54.02 -14.91
C GLY A 55 32.89 -54.67 -14.66
N SER A 56 33.51 -55.28 -15.68
CA SER A 56 34.63 -56.20 -15.49
C SER A 56 36.02 -55.57 -15.70
N ARG A 57 37.00 -56.00 -14.88
CA ARG A 57 38.42 -56.23 -15.25
C ARG A 57 39.12 -57.10 -14.18
N PRO A 58 40.26 -57.76 -14.49
CA PRO A 58 40.62 -59.05 -13.88
C PRO A 58 41.47 -59.00 -12.60
N ALA A 59 41.61 -60.17 -11.97
CA ALA A 59 42.24 -60.35 -10.66
C ALA A 59 43.76 -60.64 -10.70
N ARG A 60 44.42 -60.40 -9.55
CA ARG A 60 45.59 -61.17 -9.08
C ARG A 60 45.43 -61.50 -7.57
N PRO A 61 46.09 -62.57 -7.06
CA PRO A 61 45.71 -63.26 -5.83
C PRO A 61 46.65 -62.86 -4.64
N PRO A 62 46.59 -63.44 -3.41
CA PRO A 62 46.51 -62.60 -2.21
C PRO A 62 47.55 -62.88 -1.09
N ALA A 63 47.40 -62.10 0.00
CA ALA A 63 47.85 -62.37 1.37
C ALA A 63 49.36 -62.32 1.69
N GLY A 64 49.67 -61.62 2.79
CA GLY A 64 50.95 -61.60 3.50
C GLY A 64 50.76 -60.85 4.81
N ALA A 65 51.19 -61.43 5.94
CA ALA A 65 50.96 -60.89 7.29
C ALA A 65 52.28 -60.46 7.97
N GLY A 66 52.18 -59.53 8.93
CA GLY A 66 53.30 -58.97 9.70
C GLY A 66 52.85 -57.66 10.36
N VAL A 67 52.41 -57.63 11.63
CA VAL A 67 53.17 -57.72 12.90
C VAL A 67 53.82 -56.38 13.29
N ALA A 68 53.65 -56.03 14.57
CA ALA A 68 53.88 -54.72 15.20
C ALA A 68 55.35 -54.27 15.31
N ALA A 69 55.60 -52.96 15.58
CA ALA A 69 56.00 -52.45 16.92
C ALA A 69 56.51 -50.98 16.97
N ALA A 70 56.33 -50.37 18.17
CA ALA A 70 57.21 -49.39 18.87
C ALA A 70 57.39 -47.91 18.41
N GLY A 71 57.69 -47.03 19.40
CA GLY A 71 58.12 -45.61 19.30
C GLY A 71 56.98 -44.58 19.42
N ALA A 72 56.64 -43.90 20.54
CA ALA A 72 57.39 -43.15 21.58
C ALA A 72 58.03 -41.83 21.10
N GLY A 73 57.90 -40.65 21.74
CA GLY A 73 57.16 -40.16 22.94
C GLY A 73 56.78 -38.66 22.73
N ARG A 74 56.26 -37.83 23.65
CA ARG A 74 56.28 -37.66 25.12
C ARG A 74 54.97 -36.93 25.57
N THR A 75 54.17 -37.40 26.54
CA THR A 75 54.14 -37.00 27.99
C THR A 75 54.18 -35.48 28.26
N GLY A 76 53.31 -34.83 29.06
CA GLY A 76 52.21 -35.24 29.98
C GLY A 76 52.14 -34.26 31.18
N PRO A 77 51.25 -34.37 32.21
CA PRO A 77 50.04 -35.18 32.43
C PRO A 77 48.76 -34.25 32.37
N ALA A 78 47.67 -34.23 33.17
CA ALA A 78 47.22 -34.99 34.35
C ALA A 78 45.67 -35.06 34.60
N HIS A 79 45.31 -36.15 35.27
CA HIS A 79 44.18 -36.57 36.14
C HIS A 79 43.43 -35.56 37.07
N ARG A 80 42.21 -35.84 37.61
CA ARG A 80 41.33 -37.06 37.65
C ARG A 80 39.84 -36.82 38.08
N ARG A 81 38.91 -37.64 37.53
CA ARG A 81 37.69 -38.31 38.13
C ARG A 81 36.49 -37.57 38.77
N ASP A 82 35.35 -37.62 38.05
CA ASP A 82 34.10 -38.41 38.29
C ASP A 82 33.08 -38.16 39.46
N PRO A 83 31.77 -38.54 39.30
CA PRO A 83 30.60 -38.09 40.11
C PRO A 83 29.92 -39.20 40.99
N PRO A 84 28.76 -38.95 41.68
CA PRO A 84 27.47 -39.52 41.20
C PRO A 84 26.08 -38.91 41.64
N ARG A 85 25.10 -38.96 40.73
CA ARG A 85 23.65 -39.41 40.83
C ARG A 85 22.57 -38.88 41.84
N LEU A 86 21.45 -38.37 41.25
CA LEU A 86 19.99 -38.71 41.47
C LEU A 86 19.28 -38.34 42.82
N PRO A 87 17.91 -38.41 42.98
CA PRO A 87 16.84 -38.96 42.12
C PRO A 87 15.55 -38.08 41.91
N VAL A 88 14.42 -38.74 41.53
CA VAL A 88 13.15 -38.28 40.89
C VAL A 88 11.94 -38.14 41.84
N GLY A 89 10.91 -37.33 41.49
CA GLY A 89 9.51 -37.35 42.00
C GLY A 89 8.89 -35.94 42.22
N GLY A 90 7.59 -35.66 42.10
CA GLY A 90 6.37 -36.43 41.77
C GLY A 90 5.14 -35.51 41.51
N ASP A 91 3.93 -36.05 41.35
CA ASP A 91 2.75 -35.37 40.74
C ASP A 91 1.78 -34.55 41.64
N ALA A 92 0.93 -33.76 40.93
CA ALA A 92 -0.49 -33.45 41.20
C ALA A 92 -0.96 -32.21 42.02
N THR A 93 -2.10 -31.67 41.54
CA THR A 93 -2.97 -30.58 42.07
C THR A 93 -4.20 -31.17 42.81
N PRO A 94 -5.27 -30.44 43.24
CA PRO A 94 -5.59 -29.00 43.26
C PRO A 94 -6.17 -28.45 44.61
N GLY A 95 -6.52 -27.15 44.69
CA GLY A 95 -7.23 -26.58 45.87
C GLY A 95 -7.92 -25.22 45.62
N ARG A 96 -9.14 -25.02 46.16
CA ARG A 96 -10.04 -23.87 45.90
C ARG A 96 -9.96 -22.73 46.95
N ALA A 97 -10.11 -21.49 46.46
CA ALA A 97 -10.90 -20.34 46.98
C ALA A 97 -10.81 -19.87 48.46
N GLY A 98 -10.80 -18.54 48.66
CA GLY A 98 -10.94 -17.91 49.99
C GLY A 98 -11.03 -16.37 49.98
N HIS A 99 -12.19 -15.83 50.36
CA HIS A 99 -12.62 -14.42 50.39
C HIS A 99 -11.77 -13.36 51.13
N GLN A 100 -11.89 -12.10 50.65
CA GLN A 100 -12.11 -10.81 51.38
C GLN A 100 -11.09 -10.29 52.42
N GLY A 101 -10.99 -8.95 52.52
CA GLY A 101 -10.39 -8.26 53.67
C GLY A 101 -9.86 -6.85 53.37
N ALA A 102 -10.68 -5.81 53.56
CA ALA A 102 -10.24 -4.42 53.37
C ALA A 102 -9.77 -3.76 54.69
N ARG A 103 -8.79 -2.83 54.61
CA ARG A 103 -8.80 -1.50 55.29
C ARG A 103 -7.52 -0.69 55.06
N SER A 104 -7.69 0.54 54.58
CA SER A 104 -6.89 1.71 54.99
C SER A 104 -7.51 2.27 56.30
N PRO A 105 -6.87 3.15 57.12
CA PRO A 105 -6.55 4.52 56.68
C PRO A 105 -5.43 5.31 57.46
N ARG A 106 -5.31 6.61 57.11
CA ARG A 106 -4.90 7.79 57.93
C ARG A 106 -3.41 8.19 58.12
N ARG A 107 -3.10 9.34 57.51
CA ARG A 107 -2.53 10.60 58.07
C ARG A 107 -1.08 10.68 58.64
N ALA A 108 -0.19 11.21 57.80
CA ALA A 108 0.43 12.56 57.92
C ALA A 108 1.48 12.82 59.07
N PRO A 109 2.00 14.06 59.31
CA PRO A 109 3.45 14.35 59.40
C PRO A 109 3.80 15.05 60.76
N PRO A 110 4.76 16.00 60.97
CA PRO A 110 5.86 16.56 60.14
C PRO A 110 7.22 16.75 60.89
N GLY A 111 8.18 17.49 60.30
CA GLY A 111 9.34 18.03 61.04
C GLY A 111 10.35 18.83 60.19
N THR A 112 10.84 19.99 60.68
CA THR A 112 11.87 20.83 60.04
C THR A 112 12.69 21.66 61.07
N VAL A 113 13.83 22.24 60.63
CA VAL A 113 14.56 23.41 61.20
C VAL A 113 15.73 23.24 62.23
N ARG A 114 16.96 23.63 61.79
CA ARG A 114 18.17 24.20 62.49
C ARG A 114 19.01 23.42 63.54
N ARG A 115 20.34 23.36 63.30
CA ARG A 115 21.48 24.08 63.99
C ARG A 115 22.86 23.43 63.61
N ARG A 116 24.08 23.92 63.94
CA ARG A 116 24.75 25.25 63.78
C ARG A 116 26.26 25.13 64.23
N ARG A 117 27.23 25.78 63.56
CA ARG A 117 28.68 26.02 63.94
C ARG A 117 29.66 24.80 63.95
N ALA A 118 31.00 24.93 63.88
CA ALA A 118 31.95 25.95 63.32
C ALA A 118 33.46 25.55 63.43
N LEU A 119 34.35 26.30 62.73
CA LEU A 119 35.84 26.46 62.89
C LEU A 119 36.76 25.28 62.46
N SER A 120 37.98 25.44 61.91
CA SER A 120 38.82 26.59 61.43
C SER A 120 39.77 26.10 60.27
N GLY A 121 40.84 26.72 59.70
CA GLY A 121 41.70 27.92 59.92
C GLY A 121 43.20 27.54 60.02
N GLY A 122 44.22 28.20 59.45
CA GLY A 122 44.38 29.41 58.60
C GLY A 122 45.88 29.76 58.34
N ARG A 123 46.21 30.99 57.84
CA ARG A 123 47.55 31.56 57.43
C ARG A 123 47.99 31.26 55.98
N GLY A 124 48.75 32.10 55.24
CA GLY A 124 49.40 33.39 55.56
C GLY A 124 49.80 34.27 54.33
N ARG A 125 50.44 35.43 54.56
CA ARG A 125 50.85 36.53 53.62
C ARG A 125 52.36 36.41 53.21
N PRO A 126 53.01 37.28 52.36
CA PRO A 126 52.70 38.68 51.98
C PRO A 126 52.89 39.10 50.48
N GLY A 127 52.72 40.41 50.18
CA GLY A 127 53.10 41.10 48.93
C GLY A 127 54.35 42.00 49.12
N PRO A 128 54.56 43.14 48.41
CA PRO A 128 53.62 44.01 47.64
C PRO A 128 53.91 43.98 46.10
N ALA A 129 53.70 44.96 45.19
CA ALA A 129 53.34 46.40 45.23
C ALA A 129 52.69 46.95 43.92
N SER A 130 52.51 48.28 43.86
CA SER A 130 52.28 49.24 42.76
C SER A 130 52.29 48.78 41.28
N ASP A 131 51.44 49.26 40.35
CA ASP A 131 50.32 50.26 40.34
C ASP A 131 49.63 50.16 38.93
N GLN A 132 48.53 50.81 38.50
CA GLN A 132 47.52 51.78 38.99
C GLN A 132 46.21 51.52 38.14
N GLY A 133 45.05 52.18 38.25
CA GLY A 133 44.62 53.31 39.09
C GLY A 133 43.07 53.43 39.22
N GLY A 134 42.31 53.77 38.14
CA GLY A 134 40.84 53.97 38.26
C GLY A 134 40.09 54.47 37.00
N THR A 135 38.78 54.77 36.99
CA THR A 135 37.71 54.71 38.03
C THR A 135 36.27 54.69 37.44
N HIS A 136 35.37 53.80 37.94
CA HIS A 136 33.93 53.99 38.41
C HIS A 136 32.88 54.93 37.70
N PRO A 137 31.56 54.96 38.08
CA PRO A 137 30.58 53.86 38.35
C PRO A 137 29.08 54.09 37.94
N VAL A 138 28.38 53.03 37.49
CA VAL A 138 26.94 52.64 37.73
C VAL A 138 25.80 53.74 37.59
N PRO A 139 24.59 53.77 38.25
CA PRO A 139 23.33 54.06 37.51
C PRO A 139 22.42 55.23 38.02
N GLY A 140 21.31 55.52 37.31
CA GLY A 140 20.24 56.40 37.81
C GLY A 140 18.93 56.38 36.98
N TYR A 141 17.78 56.67 37.62
CA TYR A 141 16.44 56.72 37.01
C TYR A 141 15.62 57.86 37.67
N ARG A 142 15.16 58.87 36.91
CA ARG A 142 14.24 59.93 37.40
C ARG A 142 13.57 60.74 36.27
N SER A 143 12.26 60.97 36.43
CA SER A 143 11.41 61.95 35.71
C SER A 143 11.50 63.34 36.41
N PRO A 144 10.69 64.41 36.14
CA PRO A 144 9.53 64.56 35.22
C PRO A 144 9.34 65.92 34.46
N GLY A 145 8.34 65.97 33.55
CA GLY A 145 7.66 67.20 33.08
C GLY A 145 8.42 68.09 32.06
N GLY A 146 7.77 69.00 31.31
CA GLY A 146 6.34 69.27 31.14
C GLY A 146 6.07 70.56 30.31
N ALA A 147 4.93 70.61 29.58
CA ALA A 147 4.50 71.70 28.65
C ALA A 147 5.41 71.94 27.42
N GLY A 148 4.94 72.53 26.30
CA GLY A 148 3.59 72.95 25.90
C GLY A 148 3.62 73.93 24.70
N ARG A 149 2.47 74.17 24.03
CA ARG A 149 2.30 74.94 22.77
C ARG A 149 2.84 74.19 21.52
N GLY A 150 2.25 74.29 20.32
CA GLY A 150 0.97 74.89 19.89
C GLY A 150 0.73 74.68 18.38
N ARG A 151 -0.53 74.55 17.94
CA ARG A 151 -0.93 74.59 16.50
C ARG A 151 -1.00 76.06 16.02
N PRO A 152 -0.70 76.36 14.74
CA PRO A 152 -1.77 76.35 13.72
C PRO A 152 -1.37 75.84 12.32
N LEU A 153 -2.38 75.57 11.49
CA LEU A 153 -2.29 75.43 10.01
C LEU A 153 -2.39 76.81 9.36
N PRO A 154 -1.79 77.04 8.16
CA PRO A 154 -2.62 77.14 6.93
C PRO A 154 -1.87 76.69 5.63
N VAL A 155 -2.43 76.62 4.40
CA VAL A 155 -3.79 76.36 3.84
C VAL A 155 -3.61 75.91 2.34
N ARG A 156 -4.56 75.15 1.78
CA ARG A 156 -4.67 74.70 0.35
C ARG A 156 -4.95 75.88 -0.63
N PRO A 157 -4.64 75.82 -1.96
CA PRO A 157 -5.24 74.88 -2.95
C PRO A 157 -4.27 74.49 -4.12
N ALA A 158 -4.63 73.91 -5.29
CA ALA A 158 -5.93 73.68 -5.95
C ALA A 158 -5.98 72.47 -6.94
N ARG A 159 -7.21 71.95 -7.14
CA ARG A 159 -7.92 71.42 -8.35
C ARG A 159 -7.13 70.72 -9.49
N GLN A 160 -7.49 69.52 -10.00
CA GLN A 160 -8.80 68.90 -10.39
C GLN A 160 -9.35 69.41 -11.74
N PRO A 161 -9.71 68.50 -12.67
CA PRO A 161 -11.12 68.25 -13.04
C PRO A 161 -11.45 66.72 -12.90
N ASP A 162 -12.66 66.18 -12.65
CA ASP A 162 -14.08 66.54 -12.93
C ASP A 162 -14.45 66.46 -14.44
N ARG A 163 -15.62 65.99 -14.92
CA ARG A 163 -16.83 65.50 -14.22
C ARG A 163 -17.78 64.69 -15.15
N ARG A 164 -18.42 63.63 -14.61
CA ARG A 164 -19.83 63.12 -14.80
C ARG A 164 -20.46 62.71 -16.16
N ASP A 165 -21.40 61.77 -15.99
CA ASP A 165 -22.74 61.58 -16.60
C ASP A 165 -22.95 61.62 -18.12
N ALA A 166 -23.45 60.53 -18.73
CA ALA A 166 -24.90 60.38 -19.02
C ALA A 166 -25.33 59.12 -19.82
N ARG A 167 -26.39 58.47 -19.33
CA ARG A 167 -27.59 57.95 -20.04
C ARG A 167 -27.51 57.22 -21.42
N ARG A 168 -27.95 55.96 -21.37
CA ARG A 168 -29.06 55.34 -22.17
C ARG A 168 -29.02 55.32 -23.72
N ALA A 169 -28.92 54.08 -24.22
CA ALA A 169 -29.93 53.40 -25.06
C ALA A 169 -30.09 53.65 -26.58
N ARG A 170 -29.96 52.53 -27.32
CA ARG A 170 -30.73 52.07 -28.51
C ARG A 170 -30.52 52.67 -29.91
N HIS A 171 -30.45 51.73 -30.86
CA HIS A 171 -31.06 51.68 -32.21
C HIS A 171 -30.26 51.98 -33.51
N ARG A 172 -30.27 50.95 -34.38
CA ARG A 172 -30.51 50.92 -35.85
C ARG A 172 -29.35 51.15 -36.86
N ARG A 173 -29.06 50.03 -37.56
CA ARG A 173 -29.01 49.85 -39.05
C ARG A 173 -28.15 50.79 -39.92
N GLY A 174 -26.98 50.29 -40.36
CA GLY A 174 -26.83 49.60 -41.66
C GLY A 174 -26.46 50.37 -42.95
N ALA A 175 -25.31 49.99 -43.55
CA ALA A 175 -24.91 50.05 -44.97
C ALA A 175 -23.71 49.06 -45.13
N VAL A 176 -23.47 48.21 -46.13
CA VAL A 176 -23.68 48.13 -47.60
C VAL A 176 -22.42 48.47 -48.45
N ARG A 177 -21.60 47.42 -48.68
CA ARG A 177 -20.84 47.08 -49.93
C ARG A 177 -19.72 48.06 -50.43
N PRO A 178 -18.81 47.69 -51.39
CA PRO A 178 -19.00 46.82 -52.57
C PRO A 178 -17.97 45.70 -52.89
N ASP A 179 -18.30 44.98 -53.97
CA ASP A 179 -17.58 43.95 -54.79
C ASP A 179 -16.76 44.71 -55.92
N PRO A 180 -15.89 44.15 -56.83
CA PRO A 180 -16.17 42.92 -57.63
C PRO A 180 -15.04 42.11 -58.38
N ARG A 181 -15.46 40.96 -58.98
CA ARG A 181 -14.85 40.13 -60.08
C ARG A 181 -13.75 39.10 -59.69
N GLY A 182 -13.68 37.88 -60.26
CA GLY A 182 -14.60 37.16 -61.16
C GLY A 182 -14.07 35.81 -61.74
N HIS A 183 -14.95 35.05 -62.43
CA HIS A 183 -14.73 33.80 -63.26
C HIS A 183 -14.50 32.44 -62.52
N ARG A 184 -15.28 31.34 -62.73
CA ARG A 184 -15.66 30.44 -63.89
C ARG A 184 -14.71 29.20 -64.00
N ARG A 185 -15.09 27.94 -64.36
CA ARG A 185 -16.36 27.35 -64.88
C ARG A 185 -16.45 25.78 -64.74
N VAL A 186 -17.58 25.27 -64.22
CA VAL A 186 -18.49 24.20 -64.76
C VAL A 186 -18.00 22.79 -65.23
N ARG A 187 -18.57 21.71 -64.64
CA ARG A 187 -19.38 20.64 -65.35
C ARG A 187 -20.21 19.73 -64.40
N ARG A 188 -21.20 19.02 -64.98
CA ARG A 188 -22.20 18.01 -64.46
C ARG A 188 -22.27 16.87 -65.54
N PRO A 189 -22.91 15.66 -65.41
CA PRO A 189 -24.33 15.45 -64.94
C PRO A 189 -24.84 14.02 -64.47
N ARG A 190 -26.11 13.95 -63.97
CA ARG A 190 -27.08 12.77 -63.98
C ARG A 190 -26.71 11.48 -63.17
N ARG A 191 -27.58 10.52 -62.77
CA ARG A 191 -29.06 10.26 -62.54
C ARG A 191 -29.15 8.96 -61.68
N ARG A 192 -30.12 8.62 -60.80
CA ARG A 192 -31.61 8.40 -60.82
C ARG A 192 -32.15 8.38 -59.33
N LEU A 193 -33.37 8.86 -58.98
CA LEU A 193 -34.67 8.16 -58.72
C LEU A 193 -34.63 6.94 -57.75
N CYS A 194 -35.54 6.67 -56.79
CA CYS A 194 -36.88 7.19 -56.40
C CYS A 194 -37.05 7.37 -54.84
N VAL A 195 -37.86 8.30 -54.27
CA VAL A 195 -39.32 8.28 -53.86
C VAL A 195 -39.67 7.11 -52.88
N VAL A 196 -40.33 7.25 -51.70
CA VAL A 196 -41.71 7.73 -51.37
C VAL A 196 -41.92 8.09 -49.86
N HIS A 197 -42.56 9.26 -49.56
CA HIS A 197 -43.40 9.67 -48.37
C HIS A 197 -42.99 9.42 -46.88
N ARG A 198 -43.50 10.13 -45.84
CA ARG A 198 -44.36 11.36 -45.74
C ARG A 198 -44.13 12.16 -44.43
N HIS A 199 -44.72 13.37 -44.44
CA HIS A 199 -44.95 14.42 -43.43
C HIS A 199 -45.20 14.08 -41.94
N ALA A 200 -45.22 15.06 -41.00
CA ALA A 200 -44.58 16.40 -40.86
C ALA A 200 -45.10 17.13 -39.58
N HIS A 201 -44.44 18.25 -39.21
CA HIS A 201 -44.90 19.33 -38.31
C HIS A 201 -45.12 18.96 -36.82
N GLY A 202 -45.13 19.92 -35.88
CA GLY A 202 -44.80 21.35 -35.96
C GLY A 202 -45.29 22.10 -34.68
N PRO A 203 -44.62 23.16 -34.18
CA PRO A 203 -44.82 23.62 -32.80
C PRO A 203 -45.64 24.92 -32.60
N GLY A 204 -46.11 25.12 -31.37
CA GLY A 204 -46.79 26.34 -30.84
C GLY A 204 -48.05 26.00 -30.03
N GLY A 205 -48.50 26.78 -29.04
CA GLY A 205 -47.91 27.97 -28.40
C GLY A 205 -48.92 28.74 -27.51
N ASP A 206 -48.41 29.43 -26.48
CA ASP A 206 -49.06 30.45 -25.62
C ASP A 206 -50.20 30.02 -24.64
N GLY A 207 -50.61 30.94 -23.74
CA GLY A 207 -51.48 30.70 -22.56
C GLY A 207 -53.02 30.74 -22.78
N THR A 208 -53.90 30.84 -21.78
CA THR A 208 -53.79 31.48 -20.44
C THR A 208 -54.95 31.07 -19.47
N ARG A 209 -54.91 31.55 -18.21
CA ARG A 209 -56.02 31.80 -17.23
C ARG A 209 -56.57 30.69 -16.27
N HIS A 210 -56.56 31.08 -14.99
CA HIS A 210 -57.26 30.64 -13.73
C HIS A 210 -58.82 30.82 -13.73
N PRO A 211 -59.63 30.59 -12.63
CA PRO A 211 -59.36 30.12 -11.23
C PRO A 211 -60.42 29.13 -10.57
N ARG A 212 -60.26 28.84 -9.24
CA ARG A 212 -61.25 28.36 -8.21
C ARG A 212 -61.65 26.85 -8.22
N ALA A 213 -62.03 26.16 -7.11
CA ALA A 213 -62.40 26.57 -5.73
C ALA A 213 -61.98 25.56 -4.59
N HIS A 214 -62.26 25.92 -3.32
CA HIS A 214 -62.11 25.18 -2.02
C HIS A 214 -63.42 24.42 -1.60
N PRO A 215 -63.61 23.79 -0.40
CA PRO A 215 -62.75 23.48 0.79
C PRO A 215 -62.72 21.93 1.09
N GLN A 216 -62.53 21.27 2.27
CA GLN A 216 -62.26 21.57 3.71
C GLN A 216 -60.96 20.80 4.17
N GLY A 217 -60.75 20.02 5.26
CA GLY A 217 -61.49 19.50 6.45
C GLY A 217 -61.33 17.96 6.63
N GLU A 218 -61.15 17.33 7.80
CA GLU A 218 -60.81 17.75 9.19
C GLU A 218 -59.96 16.68 9.96
N GLN A 219 -59.20 17.16 10.96
CA GLN A 219 -58.76 16.56 12.25
C GLN A 219 -58.53 15.03 12.48
N ARG A 220 -57.32 14.71 13.04
CA ARG A 220 -57.01 13.90 14.27
C ARG A 220 -57.41 12.38 14.34
N ALA A 221 -56.73 11.50 15.10
CA ALA A 221 -55.39 11.50 15.73
C ALA A 221 -55.00 10.10 16.31
N VAL A 222 -53.68 9.80 16.32
CA VAL A 222 -52.91 9.10 17.39
C VAL A 222 -53.22 7.62 17.77
N SER A 223 -52.14 6.88 18.10
CA SER A 223 -52.06 5.58 18.82
C SER A 223 -52.57 4.32 18.08
N ALA A 224 -52.25 3.07 18.49
CA ALA A 224 -51.04 2.47 19.09
C ALA A 224 -51.25 0.93 19.20
N GLY A 225 -50.17 0.16 19.42
CA GLY A 225 -50.23 -1.26 19.84
C GLY A 225 -50.42 -2.27 18.69
N ALA A 226 -49.63 -3.33 18.50
CA ALA A 226 -49.12 -4.34 19.44
C ALA A 226 -50.21 -5.30 19.96
N GLY A 227 -50.24 -6.52 19.39
CA GLY A 227 -51.10 -7.62 19.81
C GLY A 227 -50.89 -8.86 18.92
N ALA A 228 -50.77 -10.04 19.52
CA ALA A 228 -50.57 -11.32 18.82
C ALA A 228 -51.46 -12.42 19.45
N GLY A 229 -51.85 -13.41 18.63
CA GLY A 229 -52.71 -14.55 19.00
C GLY A 229 -53.51 -15.00 17.76
N GLU A 230 -53.49 -16.28 17.34
CA GLU A 230 -54.24 -17.41 17.92
C GLU A 230 -55.77 -17.19 17.82
N ARG A 231 -56.61 -18.04 17.21
CA ARG A 231 -56.62 -19.47 16.78
C ARG A 231 -57.80 -19.66 15.78
N ALA A 232 -58.12 -20.79 15.12
CA ALA A 232 -57.46 -22.06 14.74
C ALA A 232 -58.46 -22.86 13.84
N LEU A 233 -58.03 -23.97 13.22
CA LEU A 233 -58.80 -25.23 13.21
C LEU A 233 -57.90 -26.46 12.93
N ARG A 234 -58.44 -27.68 13.10
CA ARG A 234 -57.79 -29.02 13.16
C ARG A 234 -58.82 -30.08 12.68
N PRO A 235 -58.58 -31.43 12.78
CA PRO A 235 -57.34 -32.24 12.88
C PRO A 235 -57.14 -32.99 11.54
N ARG A 236 -56.64 -34.24 11.32
CA ARG A 236 -56.13 -35.46 12.02
C ARG A 236 -55.05 -36.08 11.08
N LEU A 237 -54.12 -37.00 11.39
CA LEU A 237 -53.42 -37.58 12.58
C LEU A 237 -52.10 -38.23 11.97
N THR A 238 -51.27 -39.12 12.53
CA THR A 238 -51.27 -40.03 13.70
C THR A 238 -49.82 -40.27 14.22
N SER A 239 -49.49 -41.50 14.66
CA SER A 239 -48.23 -42.08 15.17
C SER A 239 -47.23 -42.51 14.07
N GLY A 240 -45.93 -42.79 14.31
CA GLY A 240 -45.13 -42.91 15.56
C GLY A 240 -44.01 -43.97 15.39
N ALA A 241 -43.08 -44.25 16.33
CA ALA A 241 -42.68 -43.54 17.56
C ALA A 241 -41.33 -44.07 18.16
N GLN A 242 -40.51 -43.17 18.72
CA GLN A 242 -39.57 -43.34 19.88
C GLN A 242 -38.27 -44.21 19.86
N ALA A 243 -37.30 -43.69 20.63
CA ALA A 243 -36.34 -44.36 21.56
C ALA A 243 -34.93 -44.87 21.13
N ARG A 244 -33.91 -44.14 21.64
CA ARG A 244 -32.63 -44.56 22.28
C ARG A 244 -31.94 -45.89 21.89
N ARG A 245 -30.63 -45.80 21.61
CA ARG A 245 -29.57 -46.62 22.30
C ARG A 245 -28.17 -46.01 22.19
N VAL A 246 -27.24 -46.53 22.99
CA VAL A 246 -25.82 -46.10 23.12
C VAL A 246 -24.90 -47.32 22.96
N ARG A 247 -23.78 -47.17 22.24
CA ARG A 247 -22.49 -47.93 22.30
C ARG A 247 -21.47 -47.14 21.44
N GLN A 248 -20.31 -46.70 21.94
CA GLN A 248 -19.09 -47.46 22.31
C GLN A 248 -18.30 -48.04 21.12
N GLY A 249 -17.22 -47.34 20.74
CA GLY A 249 -15.87 -47.89 20.49
C GLY A 249 -15.58 -48.73 19.24
N ALA A 250 -14.76 -48.18 18.33
CA ALA A 250 -13.81 -48.91 17.48
C ALA A 250 -12.70 -47.96 16.97
N SER A 251 -11.51 -48.51 16.68
CA SER A 251 -10.42 -47.79 16.00
C SER A 251 -10.50 -47.94 14.47
N PRO A 252 -9.89 -47.05 13.67
CA PRO A 252 -9.84 -47.20 12.21
C PRO A 252 -8.87 -48.33 11.80
N SER A 253 -9.28 -49.13 10.80
CA SER A 253 -8.43 -50.10 10.11
C SER A 253 -8.18 -49.69 8.65
N VAL A 254 -7.06 -50.14 8.09
CA VAL A 254 -6.43 -49.60 6.87
C VAL A 254 -7.03 -50.18 5.57
N CYS A 255 -6.82 -49.46 4.47
CA CYS A 255 -7.24 -49.77 3.10
C CYS A 255 -6.82 -51.17 2.60
N CYS A 256 -7.65 -51.73 1.71
CA CYS A 256 -7.28 -52.84 0.81
C CYS A 256 -7.86 -52.60 -0.59
N PHE A 257 -7.02 -52.62 -1.63
CA PHE A 257 -7.41 -52.99 -3.01
C PHE A 257 -6.15 -53.26 -3.84
N CYS A 258 -5.88 -54.54 -4.14
CA CYS A 258 -4.93 -55.01 -5.15
C CYS A 258 -5.49 -56.29 -5.78
N ALA A 259 -5.16 -56.56 -7.04
CA ALA A 259 -5.89 -57.51 -7.89
C ALA A 259 -5.38 -58.97 -7.81
N SER A 260 -6.27 -59.91 -8.15
CA SER A 260 -5.98 -61.35 -8.26
C SER A 260 -5.31 -61.73 -9.59
N PRO A 261 -4.52 -62.82 -9.65
CA PRO A 261 -3.93 -63.34 -10.88
C PRO A 261 -4.90 -64.23 -11.69
N PRO A 262 -4.67 -64.40 -13.01
CA PRO A 262 -5.47 -65.28 -13.89
C PRO A 262 -5.01 -66.74 -13.90
N THR A 263 -5.89 -67.63 -14.37
CA THR A 263 -5.65 -69.07 -14.59
C THR A 263 -5.50 -69.43 -16.09
N PRO A 264 -4.83 -70.54 -16.44
CA PRO A 264 -4.60 -70.97 -17.85
C PRO A 264 -5.71 -71.88 -18.42
N HIS A 265 -5.51 -72.34 -19.67
CA HIS A 265 -6.37 -73.21 -20.54
C HIS A 265 -7.51 -72.50 -21.30
N ASP A 266 -7.84 -72.80 -22.58
CA ASP A 266 -7.36 -73.88 -23.48
C ASP A 266 -7.43 -73.57 -25.02
N THR A 267 -6.69 -74.36 -25.81
CA THR A 267 -6.82 -74.77 -27.25
C THR A 267 -7.15 -73.81 -28.42
N GLU A 268 -6.19 -73.74 -29.36
CA GLU A 268 -6.27 -73.90 -30.85
C GLU A 268 -7.40 -73.28 -31.72
N SER A 269 -7.01 -72.36 -32.64
CA SER A 269 -7.08 -72.55 -34.12
C SER A 269 -6.53 -71.34 -34.91
N PRO A 270 -6.01 -71.51 -36.15
CA PRO A 270 -5.36 -70.43 -36.90
C PRO A 270 -6.29 -69.67 -37.88
N MET A 271 -6.18 -68.33 -37.94
CA MET A 271 -6.83 -67.53 -39.00
C MET A 271 -5.88 -66.50 -39.64
N THR A 272 -5.64 -66.74 -40.93
CA THR A 272 -5.35 -65.83 -42.06
C THR A 272 -5.21 -64.31 -41.79
N ALA A 273 -4.14 -63.72 -42.32
CA ALA A 273 -3.91 -62.27 -42.31
C ALA A 273 -4.70 -61.51 -43.41
N SER A 274 -5.89 -61.01 -43.09
CA SER A 274 -6.61 -60.06 -43.96
C SER A 274 -7.74 -59.25 -43.29
N ASP A 275 -7.45 -58.33 -42.36
CA ASP A 275 -8.33 -57.15 -42.15
C ASP A 275 -7.66 -56.02 -41.32
N GLN A 276 -6.90 -55.12 -41.97
CA GLN A 276 -6.49 -53.85 -41.36
C GLN A 276 -7.61 -52.80 -41.50
N ARG A 277 -8.69 -52.96 -40.73
CA ARG A 277 -9.69 -51.88 -40.59
C ARG A 277 -9.12 -50.80 -39.69
N LEU A 278 -9.07 -49.56 -40.19
CA LEU A 278 -8.64 -48.41 -39.39
C LEU A 278 -9.52 -48.31 -38.13
N ALA A 279 -8.90 -48.08 -36.98
CA ALA A 279 -9.62 -47.60 -35.82
C ALA A 279 -10.36 -46.29 -36.18
N PRO A 280 -11.62 -46.10 -35.77
CA PRO A 280 -12.33 -44.86 -36.03
C PRO A 280 -11.56 -43.69 -35.41
N PRO A 281 -11.56 -42.51 -36.06
CA PRO A 281 -10.91 -41.34 -35.48
C PRO A 281 -11.49 -41.05 -34.09
N PRO A 282 -10.68 -40.62 -33.11
CA PRO A 282 -11.16 -40.34 -31.77
C PRO A 282 -12.30 -39.30 -31.86
N GLN A 283 -13.44 -39.61 -31.25
CA GLN A 283 -14.59 -38.71 -31.27
C GLN A 283 -14.17 -37.35 -30.73
N PRO A 284 -14.63 -36.23 -31.33
CA PRO A 284 -14.34 -34.91 -30.80
C PRO A 284 -14.88 -34.84 -29.38
N ALA A 285 -14.00 -34.50 -28.42
CA ALA A 285 -14.39 -34.38 -27.02
C ALA A 285 -15.58 -33.44 -26.90
N SER A 286 -16.58 -33.84 -26.12
CA SER A 286 -17.73 -32.98 -25.82
C SER A 286 -17.25 -31.66 -25.19
N PRO A 287 -17.87 -30.51 -25.55
CA PRO A 287 -17.30 -29.19 -25.27
C PRO A 287 -17.05 -29.03 -23.78
N ALA A 288 -15.85 -28.58 -23.42
CA ALA A 288 -15.35 -28.68 -22.06
C ALA A 288 -16.11 -27.70 -21.16
N ALA A 289 -17.10 -28.23 -20.44
CA ALA A 289 -17.93 -27.45 -19.55
C ALA A 289 -17.05 -26.69 -18.54
N VAL A 290 -17.08 -25.35 -18.61
CA VAL A 290 -16.32 -24.46 -17.72
C VAL A 290 -16.45 -24.97 -16.29
N ASN A 291 -15.32 -25.33 -15.69
CA ASN A 291 -15.26 -25.96 -14.38
C ASN A 291 -16.25 -25.30 -13.41
N ARG A 292 -17.15 -26.10 -12.83
CA ARG A 292 -18.25 -25.60 -11.99
C ARG A 292 -17.73 -24.79 -10.79
N ARG A 293 -16.48 -25.00 -10.37
CA ARG A 293 -15.74 -24.19 -9.39
C ARG A 293 -15.38 -22.81 -9.95
N ASP A 294 -14.72 -22.74 -11.10
CA ASP A 294 -14.33 -21.49 -11.75
C ASP A 294 -15.53 -20.63 -12.13
N ARG A 295 -16.61 -21.22 -12.66
CA ARG A 295 -17.84 -20.47 -12.98
C ARG A 295 -18.46 -19.83 -11.74
N ARG A 296 -18.41 -20.49 -10.57
CA ARG A 296 -18.86 -19.91 -9.30
C ARG A 296 -17.97 -18.74 -8.86
N TRP A 297 -16.65 -18.88 -8.96
CA TRP A 297 -15.72 -17.81 -8.62
C TRP A 297 -15.83 -16.60 -9.57
N TRP A 298 -16.07 -16.80 -10.86
CA TRP A 298 -16.38 -15.70 -11.78
C TRP A 298 -17.68 -14.98 -11.41
N THR A 299 -18.75 -15.71 -11.04
CA THR A 299 -19.99 -15.08 -10.53
C THR A 299 -19.72 -14.32 -9.23
N ALA A 300 -18.97 -14.89 -8.29
CA ALA A 300 -18.62 -14.24 -7.03
C ALA A 300 -17.81 -12.95 -7.27
N LEU A 301 -16.78 -13.00 -8.11
CA LEU A 301 -15.97 -11.83 -8.49
C LEU A 301 -16.84 -10.71 -9.08
N ILE A 302 -17.75 -11.04 -10.00
CA ILE A 302 -18.66 -10.05 -10.61
C ILE A 302 -19.60 -9.44 -9.57
N VAL A 303 -20.18 -10.24 -8.68
CA VAL A 303 -21.07 -9.76 -7.62
C VAL A 303 -20.33 -8.89 -6.61
N VAL A 304 -19.13 -9.29 -6.18
CA VAL A 304 -18.26 -8.51 -5.29
C VAL A 304 -17.89 -7.18 -5.94
N VAL A 305 -17.36 -7.19 -7.16
CA VAL A 305 -16.94 -5.96 -7.86
C VAL A 305 -18.12 -4.98 -8.03
N LEU A 306 -19.27 -5.46 -8.53
CA LEU A 306 -20.44 -4.58 -8.74
C LEU A 306 -21.04 -4.08 -7.43
N GLY A 307 -21.15 -4.94 -6.41
CA GLY A 307 -21.67 -4.56 -5.09
C GLY A 307 -20.75 -3.57 -4.37
N SER A 308 -19.45 -3.84 -4.35
CA SER A 308 -18.48 -2.97 -3.69
C SER A 308 -18.34 -1.61 -4.38
N PHE A 309 -18.38 -1.53 -5.71
CA PHE A 309 -18.41 -0.24 -6.40
C PHE A 309 -19.72 0.53 -6.23
N ALA A 310 -20.86 -0.15 -6.05
CA ALA A 310 -22.10 0.51 -5.66
C ALA A 310 -22.01 1.11 -4.24
N VAL A 311 -21.38 0.41 -3.30
CA VAL A 311 -21.11 0.91 -1.93
C VAL A 311 -20.12 2.09 -1.95
N LEU A 312 -18.99 1.97 -2.65
CA LEU A 312 -17.99 3.05 -2.74
C LEU A 312 -18.54 4.29 -3.46
N GLY A 313 -19.36 4.10 -4.51
CA GLY A 313 -20.08 5.18 -5.18
C GLY A 313 -21.13 5.85 -4.27
N TRP A 314 -21.84 5.07 -3.46
CA TRP A 314 -22.74 5.59 -2.42
C TRP A 314 -21.96 6.43 -1.39
N MET A 315 -20.83 5.95 -0.88
CA MET A 315 -19.96 6.73 0.03
C MET A 315 -19.59 8.09 -0.58
N GLY A 316 -19.19 8.13 -1.85
CA GLY A 316 -18.86 9.38 -2.54
C GLY A 316 -20.04 10.36 -2.64
N VAL A 317 -21.26 9.86 -2.87
CA VAL A 317 -22.48 10.68 -2.87
C VAL A 317 -22.78 11.22 -1.48
N THR A 318 -22.73 10.38 -0.45
CA THR A 318 -23.01 10.76 0.94
C THR A 318 -21.97 11.75 1.48
N ILE A 319 -20.67 11.54 1.22
CA ILE A 319 -19.62 12.53 1.54
C ILE A 319 -19.90 13.85 0.80
N ASN A 320 -20.33 13.83 -0.45
CA ASN A 320 -20.65 15.06 -1.17
C ASN A 320 -21.89 15.80 -0.62
N GLN A 321 -22.80 15.10 0.05
CA GLN A 321 -23.97 15.68 0.72
C GLN A 321 -23.64 16.18 2.14
N GLU A 322 -22.78 15.46 2.88
CA GLU A 322 -22.57 15.63 4.32
C GLU A 322 -21.17 16.14 4.73
N LYS A 323 -20.34 16.54 3.76
CA LYS A 323 -19.08 17.27 3.98
C LYS A 323 -19.31 18.61 4.72
N PRO A 324 -18.31 19.14 5.46
CA PRO A 324 -18.39 20.49 6.02
C PRO A 324 -18.69 21.53 4.92
N PRO A 325 -19.53 22.54 5.15
CA PRO A 325 -19.75 23.60 4.17
C PRO A 325 -18.54 24.53 4.10
N ILE A 326 -18.27 25.05 2.90
CA ILE A 326 -17.47 26.27 2.73
C ILE A 326 -18.46 27.43 2.71
N PRO A 327 -18.43 28.36 3.68
CA PRO A 327 -19.40 29.45 3.75
C PRO A 327 -19.15 30.50 2.66
N ALA A 328 -20.22 31.17 2.21
CA ALA A 328 -20.12 32.28 1.26
C ALA A 328 -19.35 33.46 1.86
N ALA A 329 -19.53 33.72 3.16
CA ALA A 329 -18.75 34.70 3.92
C ALA A 329 -18.59 34.27 5.39
N VAL A 330 -17.44 34.65 5.97
CA VAL A 330 -17.24 34.62 7.42
C VAL A 330 -17.31 36.06 7.93
N VAL A 331 -18.12 36.29 8.95
CA VAL A 331 -18.45 37.62 9.47
C VAL A 331 -18.21 37.70 10.97
N ALA A 332 -17.82 38.87 11.44
CA ALA A 332 -17.78 39.18 12.87
C ALA A 332 -19.21 39.44 13.42
N ALA A 333 -19.33 39.48 14.74
CA ALA A 333 -20.61 39.68 15.45
C ALA A 333 -21.33 41.01 15.12
N ASP A 334 -20.60 42.02 14.65
CA ASP A 334 -21.10 43.32 14.18
C ASP A 334 -21.55 43.32 12.70
N GLY A 335 -21.36 42.20 11.98
CA GLY A 335 -21.60 42.07 10.54
C GLY A 335 -20.39 42.40 9.65
N THR A 336 -19.24 42.78 10.21
CA THR A 336 -18.02 43.06 9.44
C THR A 336 -17.52 41.78 8.76
N LYS A 337 -17.40 41.80 7.42
CA LYS A 337 -16.89 40.66 6.63
C LYS A 337 -15.38 40.50 6.81
N LEU A 338 -14.95 39.28 7.14
CA LEU A 338 -13.55 38.94 7.42
C LEU A 338 -12.84 38.35 6.20
N PHE A 339 -13.51 37.41 5.52
CA PHE A 339 -13.10 36.74 4.29
C PHE A 339 -14.29 35.95 3.68
N THR A 340 -14.11 35.38 2.50
CA THR A 340 -15.15 34.68 1.72
C THR A 340 -14.81 33.20 1.47
N GLY A 341 -15.78 32.44 0.93
CA GLY A 341 -15.53 31.09 0.43
C GLY A 341 -14.50 31.03 -0.71
N ASP A 342 -14.43 32.08 -1.53
CA ASP A 342 -13.43 32.21 -2.58
C ASP A 342 -12.02 32.42 -1.99
N ASP A 343 -11.88 33.16 -0.87
CA ASP A 343 -10.61 33.30 -0.15
C ASP A 343 -10.15 31.98 0.48
N ILE A 344 -11.07 31.14 0.96
CA ILE A 344 -10.77 29.79 1.48
C ILE A 344 -10.26 28.89 0.35
N ILE A 345 -10.90 28.91 -0.82
CA ILE A 345 -10.46 28.13 -2.00
C ILE A 345 -9.12 28.66 -2.56
N ALA A 346 -8.93 29.97 -2.62
CA ALA A 346 -7.65 30.57 -2.99
C ALA A 346 -6.54 30.20 -1.99
N GLY A 347 -6.87 30.17 -0.69
CA GLY A 347 -5.96 29.71 0.37
C GLY A 347 -5.55 28.24 0.21
N GLN A 348 -6.51 27.36 -0.13
CA GLN A 348 -6.23 25.98 -0.47
C GLN A 348 -5.28 25.88 -1.68
N GLN A 349 -5.45 26.73 -2.70
CA GLN A 349 -4.60 26.76 -3.91
C GLN A 349 -3.19 27.32 -3.64
N VAL A 350 -3.06 28.31 -2.74
CA VAL A 350 -1.77 28.80 -2.25
C VAL A 350 -1.04 27.67 -1.51
N TRP A 351 -1.68 27.06 -0.52
CA TRP A 351 -1.15 25.90 0.22
C TRP A 351 -0.72 24.77 -0.71
N GLN A 352 -1.57 24.37 -1.67
CA GLN A 352 -1.24 23.36 -2.68
C GLN A 352 0.04 23.71 -3.46
N SER A 353 0.14 24.96 -3.97
CA SER A 353 1.28 25.39 -4.79
C SER A 353 2.62 25.48 -4.04
N LEU A 354 2.60 25.55 -2.71
CA LEU A 354 3.78 25.44 -1.84
C LEU A 354 4.24 23.97 -1.66
N GLY A 355 3.48 23.00 -2.18
CA GLY A 355 3.67 21.56 -1.96
C GLY A 355 2.56 20.93 -1.12
N GLY A 356 1.71 21.72 -0.46
CA GLY A 356 0.52 21.27 0.25
C GLY A 356 0.81 20.20 1.32
N GLN A 357 0.37 18.98 1.05
CA GLN A 357 0.60 17.77 1.87
C GLN A 357 2.08 17.35 1.95
N GLN A 358 3.00 18.04 1.25
CA GLN A 358 4.43 17.69 1.24
C GLN A 358 5.27 18.49 2.25
N ILE A 359 4.76 19.59 2.82
CA ILE A 359 5.42 20.34 3.91
C ILE A 359 5.02 19.78 5.28
N GLY A 360 3.71 19.74 5.54
CA GLY A 360 3.08 19.24 6.76
C GLY A 360 1.78 18.50 6.41
N SER A 361 0.83 18.44 7.34
CA SER A 361 -0.46 17.78 7.09
C SER A 361 -1.67 18.69 7.31
N VAL A 362 -2.78 18.34 6.64
CA VAL A 362 -4.13 18.88 6.88
C VAL A 362 -5.05 17.68 7.06
N TRP A 363 -5.88 17.70 8.10
CA TRP A 363 -6.67 16.52 8.51
C TRP A 363 -5.82 15.24 8.67
N GLY A 364 -4.55 15.39 9.09
CA GLY A 364 -3.61 14.30 9.33
C GLY A 364 -3.00 13.66 8.08
N HIS A 365 -3.40 14.09 6.88
CA HIS A 365 -2.83 13.63 5.61
C HIS A 365 -1.73 14.57 5.11
N GLY A 366 -0.59 13.99 4.71
CA GLY A 366 0.61 14.72 4.33
C GLY A 366 1.85 14.36 5.15
N ALA A 367 2.79 15.31 5.22
CA ALA A 367 4.11 15.15 5.80
C ALA A 367 4.15 15.31 7.33
N TYR A 368 5.26 14.87 7.94
CA TYR A 368 5.38 14.65 9.39
C TYR A 368 6.50 15.46 10.07
N VAL A 369 7.22 16.32 9.35
CA VAL A 369 8.28 17.20 9.91
C VAL A 369 7.69 18.50 10.43
N ALA A 370 6.95 19.22 9.58
CA ALA A 370 6.10 20.32 10.05
C ALA A 370 4.84 19.79 10.79
N PRO A 371 4.13 20.64 11.56
CA PRO A 371 2.90 20.25 12.26
C PRO A 371 1.75 19.81 11.35
N ASP A 372 0.66 19.35 11.97
CA ASP A 372 -0.64 19.34 11.31
C ASP A 372 -1.29 20.72 11.46
N TRP A 373 -1.57 21.39 10.33
CA TRP A 373 -2.06 22.76 10.32
C TRP A 373 -3.47 22.91 10.91
N THR A 374 -4.27 21.85 10.86
CA THR A 374 -5.60 21.83 11.50
C THR A 374 -5.47 21.76 13.02
N ALA A 375 -4.64 20.86 13.53
CA ALA A 375 -4.44 20.68 14.97
C ALA A 375 -3.70 21.86 15.62
N ASP A 376 -2.63 22.36 14.99
CA ASP A 376 -1.83 23.48 15.50
C ASP A 376 -2.65 24.78 15.51
N TRP A 377 -3.46 25.05 14.49
CA TRP A 377 -4.38 26.20 14.50
C TRP A 377 -5.41 26.07 15.63
N LEU A 378 -6.05 24.90 15.75
CA LEU A 378 -7.11 24.66 16.74
C LEU A 378 -6.58 24.86 18.18
N HIS A 379 -5.37 24.37 18.46
CA HIS A 379 -4.76 24.52 19.78
C HIS A 379 -4.39 25.98 20.09
N ARG A 380 -3.82 26.71 19.12
CA ARG A 380 -3.48 28.13 19.28
C ARG A 380 -4.72 29.02 19.44
N GLU A 381 -5.79 28.75 18.69
CA GLU A 381 -7.07 29.45 18.87
C GLU A 381 -7.68 29.14 20.25
N SER A 382 -7.66 27.86 20.67
CA SER A 382 -8.16 27.42 21.97
C SER A 382 -7.44 28.09 23.15
N THR A 383 -6.11 28.07 23.12
CA THR A 383 -5.28 28.68 24.17
C THR A 383 -5.40 30.19 24.21
N TYR A 384 -5.47 30.90 23.06
CA TYR A 384 -5.70 32.36 23.03
C TYR A 384 -7.03 32.75 23.72
N LEU A 385 -8.11 32.01 23.45
CA LEU A 385 -9.42 32.25 24.09
C LEU A 385 -9.35 32.03 25.61
N LEU A 386 -8.76 30.92 26.05
CA LEU A 386 -8.62 30.58 27.47
C LEU A 386 -7.73 31.58 28.23
N ASP A 387 -6.59 31.97 27.65
CA ASP A 387 -5.66 32.92 28.26
C ASP A 387 -6.24 34.33 28.36
N THR A 388 -7.10 34.73 27.43
CA THR A 388 -7.77 36.02 27.51
C THR A 388 -8.81 36.04 28.63
N TRP A 389 -9.65 34.99 28.72
CA TRP A 389 -10.58 34.85 29.85
C TRP A 389 -9.87 34.63 31.21
N ALA A 390 -8.65 34.09 31.22
CA ALA A 390 -7.84 34.00 32.44
C ALA A 390 -7.40 35.38 32.94
N LYS A 391 -7.04 36.30 32.02
CA LYS A 391 -6.68 37.68 32.32
C LYS A 391 -7.87 38.48 32.83
N ASP A 392 -9.07 38.25 32.29
CA ASP A 392 -10.33 38.79 32.84
C ASP A 392 -10.57 38.37 34.31
N LEU A 393 -10.08 37.18 34.69
CA LEU A 393 -10.13 36.64 36.07
C LEU A 393 -8.88 36.98 36.91
N GLY A 394 -7.97 37.81 36.41
CA GLY A 394 -6.77 38.26 37.13
C GLY A 394 -5.57 37.30 37.11
N ALA A 395 -5.61 36.21 36.34
CA ALA A 395 -4.48 35.31 36.14
C ALA A 395 -3.75 35.60 34.81
N PRO A 396 -2.41 35.46 34.73
CA PRO A 396 -1.66 35.82 33.53
C PRO A 396 -1.89 34.85 32.35
N THR A 397 -2.18 33.57 32.64
CA THR A 397 -2.52 32.51 31.68
C THR A 397 -3.50 31.51 32.31
N TYR A 398 -4.17 30.71 31.49
CA TYR A 398 -5.11 29.66 31.92
C TYR A 398 -4.48 28.66 32.90
N ASP A 399 -3.24 28.25 32.67
CA ASP A 399 -2.49 27.31 33.52
C ASP A 399 -2.16 27.84 34.93
N ARG A 400 -2.47 29.12 35.21
CA ARG A 400 -2.26 29.76 36.52
C ARG A 400 -3.56 29.99 37.31
N LEU A 401 -4.71 29.62 36.75
CA LEU A 401 -5.99 29.61 37.45
C LEU A 401 -6.12 28.41 38.39
N GLY A 402 -7.08 28.47 39.33
CA GLY A 402 -7.49 27.30 40.10
C GLY A 402 -8.28 26.31 39.25
N VAL A 403 -8.22 25.01 39.58
CA VAL A 403 -8.81 23.92 38.78
C VAL A 403 -10.33 24.11 38.51
N GLU A 404 -11.07 24.70 39.46
CA GLU A 404 -12.49 25.02 39.28
C GLU A 404 -12.72 26.11 38.23
N GLN A 405 -11.86 27.13 38.20
CA GLN A 405 -11.88 28.20 37.19
C GLN A 405 -11.44 27.66 35.84
N GLN A 406 -10.42 26.79 35.80
CA GLN A 406 -9.98 26.09 34.60
C GLN A 406 -11.09 25.24 33.99
N GLY A 407 -11.79 24.43 34.81
CA GLY A 407 -12.95 23.65 34.38
C GLY A 407 -14.09 24.53 33.85
N THR A 408 -14.35 25.67 34.51
CA THR A 408 -15.34 26.67 34.07
C THR A 408 -14.99 27.24 32.70
N LEU A 409 -13.75 27.69 32.49
CA LEU A 409 -13.32 28.24 31.20
C LEU A 409 -13.22 27.16 30.11
N LYS A 410 -12.86 25.92 30.46
CA LYS A 410 -12.88 24.78 29.53
C LYS A 410 -14.30 24.50 29.02
N ALA A 411 -15.28 24.47 29.92
CA ALA A 411 -16.69 24.29 29.53
C ALA A 411 -17.18 25.44 28.62
N ARG A 412 -16.78 26.69 28.91
CA ARG A 412 -17.05 27.85 28.06
C ARG A 412 -16.38 27.73 26.68
N LEU A 413 -15.13 27.27 26.61
CA LEU A 413 -14.41 27.05 25.36
C LEU A 413 -15.10 25.97 24.51
N LYS A 414 -15.41 24.81 25.12
CA LYS A 414 -16.12 23.71 24.46
C LYS A 414 -17.40 24.19 23.80
N ALA A 415 -18.24 24.94 24.51
CA ALA A 415 -19.44 25.55 23.92
C ALA A 415 -19.09 26.53 22.78
N THR A 416 -18.10 27.40 22.98
CA THR A 416 -17.70 28.45 22.01
C THR A 416 -17.16 27.89 20.68
N LEU A 417 -16.52 26.71 20.69
CA LEU A 417 -15.93 26.09 19.50
C LEU A 417 -16.80 24.97 18.89
N ARG A 418 -17.53 24.19 19.71
CA ARG A 418 -18.42 23.11 19.21
C ARG A 418 -19.74 23.62 18.66
N THR A 419 -20.30 24.73 19.18
CA THR A 419 -21.55 25.29 18.67
C THR A 419 -21.42 25.71 17.21
N ASN A 420 -22.28 25.17 16.35
CA ASN A 420 -22.27 25.45 14.93
C ASN A 420 -22.95 26.80 14.63
N THR A 421 -22.15 27.78 14.20
CA THR A 421 -22.59 29.13 13.82
C THR A 421 -22.74 29.32 12.31
N TYR A 422 -22.78 28.23 11.53
CA TYR A 422 -23.14 28.27 10.10
C TYR A 422 -24.67 28.37 9.94
N ASP A 423 -25.15 29.49 9.41
CA ASP A 423 -26.53 29.61 8.94
C ASP A 423 -26.64 29.12 7.50
N ALA A 424 -27.50 28.12 7.28
CA ALA A 424 -27.77 27.54 5.97
C ALA A 424 -28.57 28.47 5.03
N GLN A 425 -29.26 29.50 5.52
CA GLN A 425 -30.04 30.42 4.69
C GLN A 425 -29.17 31.51 4.05
N SER A 426 -28.34 32.19 4.85
CA SER A 426 -27.36 33.18 4.38
C SER A 426 -26.04 32.57 3.88
N GLN A 427 -25.80 31.29 4.19
CA GLN A 427 -24.53 30.58 3.98
C GLN A 427 -23.34 31.25 4.69
N THR A 428 -23.56 31.91 5.83
CA THR A 428 -22.51 32.60 6.59
C THR A 428 -22.11 31.86 7.87
N VAL A 429 -20.85 32.03 8.29
CA VAL A 429 -20.39 31.67 9.65
C VAL A 429 -20.16 32.97 10.43
N GLN A 430 -20.77 33.09 11.60
CA GLN A 430 -20.51 34.20 12.51
C GLN A 430 -19.43 33.86 13.55
N LEU A 431 -18.48 34.77 13.74
CA LEU A 431 -17.45 34.73 14.79
C LEU A 431 -17.68 35.82 15.84
N SER A 432 -17.47 35.47 17.11
CA SER A 432 -17.41 36.45 18.20
C SER A 432 -16.14 37.30 18.11
N ALA A 433 -16.17 38.54 18.63
CA ALA A 433 -15.04 39.48 18.54
C ALA A 433 -13.71 38.84 18.98
N LEU A 434 -13.70 38.12 20.11
CA LEU A 434 -12.51 37.44 20.62
C LEU A 434 -12.00 36.30 19.70
N ARG A 435 -12.87 35.62 18.94
CA ARG A 435 -12.42 34.67 17.89
C ARG A 435 -11.84 35.38 16.67
N VAL A 436 -12.26 36.62 16.38
CA VAL A 436 -11.66 37.45 15.33
C VAL A 436 -10.27 37.92 15.75
N GLU A 437 -10.08 38.27 17.02
CA GLU A 437 -8.76 38.55 17.59
C GLU A 437 -7.84 37.31 17.54
N ALA A 438 -8.34 36.14 17.95
CA ALA A 438 -7.61 34.87 17.87
C ALA A 438 -7.21 34.51 16.43
N PHE A 439 -8.11 34.71 15.46
CA PHE A 439 -7.80 34.58 14.03
C PHE A 439 -6.69 35.54 13.59
N GLY A 440 -6.69 36.78 14.11
CA GLY A 440 -5.63 37.77 13.88
C GLY A 440 -4.28 37.33 14.47
N ALA A 441 -4.26 36.82 15.70
CA ALA A 441 -3.06 36.31 16.36
C ALA A 441 -2.46 35.10 15.62
N ASN A 442 -3.29 34.12 15.26
CA ASN A 442 -2.87 32.96 14.45
C ASN A 442 -2.37 33.40 13.06
N SER A 443 -3.05 34.35 12.42
CA SER A 443 -2.62 34.91 11.12
C SER A 443 -1.26 35.61 11.20
N ALA A 444 -0.96 36.31 12.30
CA ALA A 444 0.35 36.92 12.50
C ALA A 444 1.44 35.87 12.74
N TYR A 445 1.14 34.80 13.47
CA TYR A 445 2.06 33.67 13.68
C TYR A 445 2.39 32.95 12.36
N TYR A 446 1.39 32.48 11.60
CA TYR A 446 1.63 31.78 10.34
C TYR A 446 2.22 32.70 9.25
N GLY A 447 1.79 33.96 9.20
CA GLY A 447 2.34 34.96 8.28
C GLY A 447 3.82 35.22 8.53
N LYS A 448 4.26 35.16 9.79
CA LYS A 448 5.69 35.18 10.13
C LYS A 448 6.37 33.85 9.78
N LEU A 449 5.79 32.71 10.15
CA LEU A 449 6.37 31.37 9.96
C LEU A 449 6.78 31.11 8.49
N PHE A 450 5.93 31.43 7.52
CA PHE A 450 6.23 31.20 6.11
C PHE A 450 7.06 32.33 5.46
N ALA A 451 7.17 33.52 6.09
CA ALA A 451 8.03 34.59 5.62
C ALA A 451 9.48 34.45 6.13
N ASP A 452 9.65 34.16 7.42
CA ASP A 452 10.95 34.05 8.09
C ASP A 452 11.58 32.65 7.93
N GLY A 453 10.77 31.60 7.75
CA GLY A 453 11.21 30.20 7.72
C GLY A 453 11.24 29.55 9.11
N SER A 454 11.62 28.27 9.16
CA SER A 454 11.73 27.47 10.39
C SER A 454 12.51 26.18 10.14
N ASP A 455 13.77 26.12 10.58
CA ASP A 455 14.61 24.91 10.50
C ASP A 455 13.95 23.67 11.14
N PRO A 456 13.36 23.73 12.35
CA PRO A 456 12.74 22.56 12.96
C PRO A 456 11.55 22.01 12.15
N MET A 457 10.88 22.85 11.36
CA MET A 457 9.77 22.45 10.49
C MET A 457 10.20 22.18 9.04
N ALA A 458 11.49 22.34 8.73
CA ALA A 458 12.05 22.28 7.38
C ALA A 458 11.35 23.22 6.37
N ILE A 459 11.04 24.44 6.79
CA ILE A 459 10.44 25.51 5.98
C ILE A 459 11.53 26.53 5.65
N ALA A 460 11.87 26.67 4.37
CA ALA A 460 12.89 27.63 3.90
C ALA A 460 12.45 29.09 4.16
N GLN A 461 13.42 29.99 4.35
CA GLN A 461 13.16 31.43 4.47
C GLN A 461 12.52 31.98 3.18
N GLY A 462 11.58 32.91 3.32
CA GLY A 462 10.92 33.56 2.18
C GLY A 462 9.84 32.74 1.46
N THR A 463 9.52 31.53 1.95
CA THR A 463 8.54 30.59 1.36
C THR A 463 7.21 31.24 0.97
N LEU A 464 6.66 32.16 1.77
CA LEU A 464 5.50 32.98 1.39
C LEU A 464 5.55 34.38 2.03
N THR A 465 6.01 35.37 1.28
CA THR A 465 6.09 36.78 1.71
C THR A 465 4.88 37.63 1.31
N ASP A 466 4.09 37.18 0.32
CA ASP A 466 2.86 37.84 -0.15
C ASP A 466 1.77 37.79 0.94
N GLN A 467 1.52 38.93 1.57
CA GLN A 467 0.58 39.07 2.68
C GLN A 467 -0.88 38.80 2.30
N ALA A 468 -1.28 38.99 1.03
CA ALA A 468 -2.62 38.69 0.58
C ALA A 468 -2.80 37.17 0.45
N LYS A 469 -1.83 36.48 -0.17
CA LYS A 469 -1.83 35.02 -0.31
C LYS A 469 -1.66 34.32 1.03
N ALA A 470 -0.85 34.86 1.93
CA ALA A 470 -0.74 34.37 3.31
C ALA A 470 -2.10 34.45 4.03
N ARG A 471 -2.77 35.62 4.01
CA ARG A 471 -4.10 35.78 4.62
C ARG A 471 -5.15 34.81 4.04
N GLN A 472 -5.10 34.52 2.74
CA GLN A 472 -5.96 33.51 2.12
C GLN A 472 -5.64 32.09 2.64
N MET A 473 -4.36 31.71 2.70
CA MET A 473 -3.94 30.43 3.29
C MET A 473 -4.35 30.30 4.76
N HIS A 474 -4.33 31.38 5.54
CA HIS A 474 -4.80 31.40 6.92
C HIS A 474 -6.32 31.20 7.02
N ALA A 475 -7.11 31.76 6.08
CA ALA A 475 -8.54 31.49 5.99
C ALA A 475 -8.84 30.01 5.66
N PHE A 476 -8.00 29.37 4.84
CA PHE A 476 -8.08 27.92 4.60
C PHE A 476 -7.74 27.11 5.86
N PHE A 477 -6.63 27.39 6.55
CA PHE A 477 -6.28 26.69 7.80
C PHE A 477 -7.36 26.85 8.87
N TRP A 478 -7.88 28.07 9.08
CA TRP A 478 -9.04 28.33 9.94
C TRP A 478 -10.27 27.51 9.54
N TRP A 479 -10.56 27.37 8.24
CA TRP A 479 -11.72 26.59 7.80
C TRP A 479 -11.55 25.10 8.12
N THR A 480 -10.34 24.55 7.98
CA THR A 480 -10.05 23.15 8.33
C THR A 480 -10.20 22.88 9.83
N SER A 481 -9.80 23.84 10.69
CA SER A 481 -9.88 23.73 12.16
C SER A 481 -11.29 24.03 12.68
N TRP A 482 -12.01 24.97 12.07
CA TRP A 482 -13.45 25.16 12.28
C TRP A 482 -14.20 23.85 12.04
N ALA A 483 -14.05 23.23 10.86
CA ALA A 483 -14.68 21.96 10.54
C ALA A 483 -14.30 20.82 11.52
N ALA A 484 -13.07 20.83 12.03
CA ALA A 484 -12.58 19.84 13.00
C ALA A 484 -13.11 20.04 14.44
N SER A 485 -13.47 21.28 14.79
CA SER A 485 -13.90 21.71 16.13
C SER A 485 -15.43 21.79 16.31
N THR A 486 -16.18 22.02 15.22
CA THR A 486 -17.59 22.38 15.25
C THR A 486 -18.50 21.18 14.94
N ASN A 487 -19.55 21.01 15.76
CA ASN A 487 -20.52 19.91 15.65
C ASN A 487 -21.30 19.93 14.32
N ARG A 488 -21.63 18.74 13.80
CA ARG A 488 -22.59 18.57 12.70
C ARG A 488 -23.99 19.04 13.14
N PRO A 489 -24.81 19.63 12.24
CA PRO A 489 -26.15 20.11 12.61
C PRO A 489 -27.04 18.98 13.15
N GLY A 490 -27.41 19.07 14.43
CA GLY A 490 -28.25 18.06 15.11
C GLY A 490 -27.50 16.89 15.77
N GLU A 491 -26.16 16.88 15.73
CA GLU A 491 -25.32 15.83 16.34
C GLU A 491 -24.37 16.43 17.40
N ASP A 492 -23.74 15.57 18.23
CA ASP A 492 -22.66 15.97 19.16
C ASP A 492 -21.25 15.54 18.70
N VAL A 493 -21.09 15.24 17.41
CA VAL A 493 -19.78 14.98 16.79
C VAL A 493 -19.43 16.05 15.76
N THR A 494 -18.15 16.37 15.64
CA THR A 494 -17.69 17.36 14.65
C THR A 494 -17.72 16.80 13.23
N TYR A 495 -17.57 17.65 12.20
CA TYR A 495 -17.60 17.18 10.81
C TYR A 495 -16.55 16.08 10.53
N THR A 496 -15.44 16.09 11.26
CA THR A 496 -14.31 15.15 11.24
C THR A 496 -14.42 14.00 12.27
N GLN A 497 -15.61 13.72 12.82
CA GLN A 497 -15.82 12.68 13.85
C GLN A 497 -14.99 12.89 15.13
N ASN A 498 -14.93 14.14 15.62
CA ASN A 498 -14.13 14.62 16.77
C ASN A 498 -12.60 14.59 16.60
N TRP A 499 -12.07 14.31 15.41
CA TRP A 499 -10.64 14.41 15.13
C TRP A 499 -10.25 15.89 14.88
N PRO A 500 -9.07 16.39 15.29
CA PRO A 500 -7.99 15.67 15.99
C PRO A 500 -8.24 15.60 17.50
N HIS A 501 -7.50 14.71 18.19
CA HIS A 501 -7.53 14.68 19.66
C HIS A 501 -7.07 16.03 20.24
N GLU A 502 -8.03 16.74 20.83
CA GLU A 502 -7.86 18.03 21.50
C GLU A 502 -8.67 18.01 22.80
N PRO A 503 -8.03 17.68 23.94
CA PRO A 503 -8.69 17.61 25.24
C PRO A 503 -9.42 18.89 25.63
N LEU A 504 -8.98 20.09 25.23
CA LEU A 504 -9.55 21.38 25.63
C LEU A 504 -11.01 21.56 25.22
N ILE A 505 -11.46 20.94 24.11
CA ILE A 505 -12.86 20.98 23.65
C ILE A 505 -13.59 19.62 23.77
N ASP A 506 -13.01 18.67 24.52
CA ASP A 506 -13.40 17.26 24.55
C ASP A 506 -13.52 16.65 23.14
N ASN A 507 -12.58 16.94 22.24
CA ASN A 507 -12.49 16.25 20.95
C ASN A 507 -11.89 14.86 21.19
N VAL A 508 -12.74 13.94 21.64
CA VAL A 508 -12.41 12.55 22.00
C VAL A 508 -13.16 11.55 21.12
N PRO A 509 -12.69 10.29 20.98
CA PRO A 509 -13.32 9.30 20.10
C PRO A 509 -14.81 9.10 20.43
N PRO A 510 -15.73 9.28 19.46
CA PRO A 510 -17.15 9.05 19.70
C PRO A 510 -17.44 7.56 19.96
N PRO A 511 -18.55 7.21 20.63
CA PRO A 511 -18.90 5.80 20.92
C PRO A 511 -18.96 4.90 19.67
N SER A 512 -19.31 5.48 18.52
CA SER A 512 -19.30 4.82 17.21
C SER A 512 -17.89 4.38 16.80
N ASN A 513 -16.87 5.22 16.98
CA ASN A 513 -15.47 4.91 16.67
C ASN A 513 -14.99 3.68 17.47
N ILE A 514 -15.28 3.65 18.78
CA ILE A 514 -14.93 2.52 19.67
C ILE A 514 -15.67 1.25 19.24
N PHE A 515 -16.98 1.34 18.98
CA PHE A 515 -17.80 0.19 18.57
C PHE A 515 -17.33 -0.45 17.26
N TRP A 516 -17.13 0.35 16.21
CA TRP A 516 -16.68 -0.15 14.90
C TRP A 516 -15.25 -0.67 14.93
N SER A 517 -14.41 -0.15 15.83
CA SER A 517 -13.09 -0.74 16.10
C SER A 517 -13.19 -2.14 16.71
N ILE A 518 -13.99 -2.32 17.76
CA ILE A 518 -14.16 -3.66 18.37
C ILE A 518 -14.75 -4.65 17.35
N LEU A 519 -15.72 -4.21 16.55
CA LEU A 519 -16.34 -5.05 15.53
C LEU A 519 -15.36 -5.39 14.38
N SER A 520 -14.44 -4.49 14.01
CA SER A 520 -13.42 -4.79 12.99
C SER A 520 -12.45 -5.89 13.44
N PHE A 521 -12.02 -5.91 14.71
CA PHE A 521 -11.26 -7.02 15.29
C PHE A 521 -12.04 -8.35 15.25
N VAL A 522 -13.34 -8.34 15.57
CA VAL A 522 -14.18 -9.55 15.50
C VAL A 522 -14.31 -10.07 14.06
N ILE A 523 -14.51 -9.16 13.10
CA ILE A 523 -14.59 -9.49 11.67
C ILE A 523 -13.26 -10.06 11.15
N LEU A 524 -12.12 -9.45 11.50
CA LEU A 524 -10.78 -9.95 11.16
C LEU A 524 -10.56 -11.38 11.67
N LEU A 525 -10.80 -11.62 12.97
CA LEU A 525 -10.55 -12.92 13.59
C LEU A 525 -11.50 -14.00 13.06
N ALA A 526 -12.77 -13.66 12.82
CA ALA A 526 -13.74 -14.57 12.18
C ALA A 526 -13.35 -14.87 10.72
N GLY A 527 -12.85 -13.87 9.98
CA GLY A 527 -12.34 -14.02 8.63
C GLY A 527 -11.13 -14.95 8.55
N ILE A 528 -10.12 -14.73 9.38
CA ILE A 528 -8.92 -15.59 9.47
C ILE A 528 -9.32 -17.01 9.84
N ALA A 529 -10.14 -17.20 10.89
CA ALA A 529 -10.60 -18.53 11.30
C ALA A 529 -11.40 -19.24 10.20
N GLY A 530 -12.28 -18.52 9.50
CA GLY A 530 -13.04 -19.03 8.36
C GLY A 530 -12.16 -19.42 7.17
N MET A 531 -11.12 -18.63 6.86
CA MET A 531 -10.18 -18.90 5.78
C MET A 531 -9.24 -20.08 6.09
N VAL A 532 -8.73 -20.18 7.33
CA VAL A 532 -7.97 -21.36 7.81
C VAL A 532 -8.81 -22.63 7.75
N TYR A 533 -10.08 -22.57 8.19
CA TYR A 533 -11.02 -23.69 8.11
C TYR A 533 -11.36 -24.07 6.66
N TRP A 534 -11.43 -23.09 5.76
CA TRP A 534 -11.63 -23.35 4.34
C TRP A 534 -10.39 -24.00 3.70
N HIS A 535 -9.18 -23.47 3.95
CA HIS A 535 -7.94 -23.98 3.37
C HIS A 535 -7.67 -25.42 3.85
N SER A 536 -7.68 -25.66 5.16
CA SER A 536 -7.47 -27.00 5.75
C SER A 536 -8.46 -28.09 5.30
N LYS A 537 -9.61 -27.71 4.73
CA LYS A 537 -10.55 -28.65 4.10
C LYS A 537 -10.26 -28.97 2.62
N HIS A 538 -9.44 -28.16 1.95
CA HIS A 538 -9.05 -28.33 0.55
C HIS A 538 -7.54 -28.58 0.37
N ASP A 539 -6.73 -28.55 1.44
CA ASP A 539 -5.29 -28.89 1.44
C ASP A 539 -4.96 -30.18 0.66
N ALA A 540 -5.82 -31.21 0.74
CA ALA A 540 -5.63 -32.47 0.02
C ALA A 540 -5.79 -32.36 -1.52
N GLU A 541 -6.51 -31.34 -2.01
CA GLU A 541 -6.60 -31.01 -3.44
C GLU A 541 -5.38 -30.17 -3.88
N ASP A 542 -4.97 -29.20 -3.04
CA ASP A 542 -3.88 -28.27 -3.33
C ASP A 542 -2.46 -28.86 -3.11
N ALA A 543 -2.34 -29.97 -2.37
CA ALA A 543 -1.07 -30.65 -2.09
C ALA A 543 -0.57 -31.55 -3.24
N GLN A 544 -1.34 -31.75 -4.31
CA GLN A 544 -0.88 -32.51 -5.47
C GLN A 544 0.15 -31.70 -6.27
N ALA A 545 1.43 -32.02 -6.07
CA ALA A 545 2.50 -31.57 -6.94
C ALA A 545 2.22 -31.93 -8.42
N PRO A 546 2.68 -31.14 -9.40
CA PRO A 546 2.69 -31.58 -10.79
C PRO A 546 3.56 -32.84 -10.90
N GLU A 547 3.00 -33.94 -11.41
CA GLU A 547 3.78 -35.16 -11.66
C GLU A 547 4.82 -34.93 -12.77
N ASP A 548 4.49 -34.07 -13.74
CA ASP A 548 5.30 -33.74 -14.91
C ASP A 548 6.01 -32.36 -14.81
N VAL A 549 6.76 -32.09 -13.73
CA VAL A 549 7.62 -30.88 -13.70
C VAL A 549 8.75 -31.03 -14.72
N PRO A 550 8.88 -30.12 -15.73
CA PRO A 550 9.83 -30.25 -16.82
C PRO A 550 11.28 -30.51 -16.40
N GLU A 551 11.99 -31.36 -17.14
CA GLU A 551 13.41 -31.66 -16.86
C GLU A 551 14.37 -30.54 -17.31
N GLN A 552 13.91 -29.65 -18.19
CA GLN A 552 14.65 -28.49 -18.70
C GLN A 552 13.79 -27.22 -18.55
N ASP A 553 14.42 -26.06 -18.47
CA ASP A 553 13.72 -24.76 -18.39
C ASP A 553 12.89 -24.51 -19.67
N PRO A 554 11.55 -24.42 -19.60
CA PRO A 554 10.70 -24.20 -20.78
C PRO A 554 10.86 -22.80 -21.41
N LEU A 555 11.66 -21.91 -20.81
CA LEU A 555 12.02 -20.60 -21.36
C LEU A 555 13.42 -20.57 -22.00
N LEU A 556 14.28 -21.55 -21.76
CA LEU A 556 15.54 -21.69 -22.50
C LEU A 556 15.26 -22.19 -23.93
N GLY A 557 15.80 -21.48 -24.92
CA GLY A 557 15.55 -21.71 -26.35
C GLY A 557 14.63 -20.68 -27.01
N TYR A 558 13.86 -19.89 -26.24
CA TYR A 558 13.00 -18.85 -26.80
C TYR A 558 13.80 -17.63 -27.30
N ARG A 559 13.90 -17.47 -28.64
CA ARG A 559 14.53 -16.31 -29.29
C ARG A 559 13.69 -15.03 -29.07
N SER A 560 14.07 -14.20 -28.09
CA SER A 560 13.32 -13.01 -27.67
C SER A 560 13.11 -11.99 -28.80
N THR A 561 11.89 -11.46 -28.92
CA THR A 561 11.42 -10.60 -30.02
C THR A 561 12.02 -9.18 -30.00
N PRO A 562 11.91 -8.41 -31.11
CA PRO A 562 12.40 -7.03 -31.14
C PRO A 562 11.75 -6.08 -30.12
N SER A 563 10.48 -6.27 -29.73
CA SER A 563 9.88 -5.48 -28.64
C SER A 563 10.34 -5.93 -27.25
N GLN A 564 10.54 -7.24 -27.04
CA GLN A 564 11.09 -7.76 -25.78
C GLN A 564 12.50 -7.25 -25.52
N ARG A 565 13.38 -7.28 -26.53
CA ARG A 565 14.72 -6.66 -26.42
C ARG A 565 14.65 -5.15 -26.16
N ALA A 566 13.56 -4.49 -26.58
CA ALA A 566 13.32 -3.07 -26.31
C ALA A 566 12.73 -2.76 -24.92
N THR A 567 12.37 -3.76 -24.10
CA THR A 567 12.05 -3.53 -22.67
C THR A 567 13.30 -3.48 -21.79
N LEU A 568 14.45 -4.01 -22.25
CA LEU A 568 15.70 -4.02 -21.48
C LEU A 568 16.10 -2.62 -20.96
N LYS A 569 15.96 -1.58 -21.79
CA LYS A 569 16.22 -0.18 -21.41
C LYS A 569 15.28 0.37 -20.33
N TYR A 570 14.07 -0.18 -20.19
CA TYR A 570 13.17 0.22 -19.10
C TYR A 570 13.75 -0.25 -17.76
N PHE A 571 14.27 -1.47 -17.68
CA PHE A 571 14.87 -2.00 -16.45
C PHE A 571 16.11 -1.22 -16.00
N PHE A 572 16.89 -0.66 -16.95
CA PHE A 572 17.96 0.29 -16.62
C PHE A 572 17.43 1.64 -16.09
N VAL A 573 16.38 2.20 -16.70
CA VAL A 573 15.73 3.43 -16.20
C VAL A 573 15.10 3.19 -14.83
N VAL A 574 14.48 2.03 -14.58
CA VAL A 574 13.97 1.59 -13.28
C VAL A 574 15.06 1.63 -12.22
N GLY A 575 16.23 1.05 -12.49
CA GLY A 575 17.37 1.11 -11.57
C GLY A 575 17.83 2.54 -11.27
N GLY A 576 17.89 3.40 -12.29
CA GLY A 576 18.22 4.82 -12.13
C GLY A 576 17.19 5.60 -11.30
N LEU A 577 15.90 5.42 -11.58
CA LEU A 577 14.81 6.06 -10.84
C LEU A 577 14.74 5.56 -9.38
N PHE A 578 15.01 4.28 -9.13
CA PHE A 578 15.09 3.71 -7.78
C PHE A 578 16.25 4.30 -6.97
N MET A 579 17.44 4.40 -7.56
CA MET A 579 18.58 5.06 -6.89
C MET A 579 18.30 6.54 -6.62
N LEU A 580 17.69 7.27 -7.57
CA LEU A 580 17.29 8.66 -7.37
C LEU A 580 16.24 8.81 -6.25
N GLN A 581 15.27 7.90 -6.20
CA GLN A 581 14.22 7.87 -5.17
C GLN A 581 14.78 7.65 -3.77
N ILE A 582 15.79 6.78 -3.63
CA ILE A 582 16.54 6.60 -2.38
C ILE A 582 17.31 7.86 -2.02
N THR A 583 18.01 8.48 -2.97
CA THR A 583 18.74 9.75 -2.72
C THR A 583 17.81 10.84 -2.20
N MET A 584 16.62 11.00 -2.80
CA MET A 584 15.60 11.94 -2.30
C MET A 584 15.06 11.55 -0.91
N GLY A 585 14.95 10.26 -0.63
CA GLY A 585 14.55 9.75 0.69
C GLY A 585 15.57 10.03 1.79
N ILE A 586 16.87 9.87 1.49
CA ILE A 586 17.97 10.19 2.40
C ILE A 586 17.97 11.69 2.72
N ILE A 587 17.87 12.56 1.70
CA ILE A 587 17.81 14.01 1.91
C ILE A 587 16.53 14.38 2.70
N SER A 588 15.38 13.82 2.35
CA SER A 588 14.11 14.04 3.06
C SER A 588 14.14 13.58 4.52
N ALA A 589 14.90 12.52 4.85
CA ALA A 589 15.11 12.07 6.23
C ALA A 589 16.08 13.01 6.98
N HIS A 590 17.12 13.50 6.30
CA HIS A 590 18.14 14.41 6.86
C HIS A 590 17.58 15.78 7.24
N TYR A 591 16.63 16.32 6.46
CA TYR A 591 15.82 17.49 6.82
C TYR A 591 15.15 17.36 8.20
N GLY A 592 14.73 16.14 8.56
CA GLY A 592 14.19 15.82 9.87
C GLY A 592 15.23 15.73 11.00
N VAL A 593 16.45 16.24 10.80
CA VAL A 593 17.57 16.16 11.74
C VAL A 593 18.38 17.46 11.79
N GLU A 594 18.80 18.00 10.65
CA GLU A 594 19.63 19.23 10.56
C GLU A 594 18.86 20.48 10.08
N GLY A 595 17.56 20.40 9.79
CA GLY A 595 16.79 21.54 9.28
C GLY A 595 17.11 21.86 7.82
N GLY A 596 17.26 23.14 7.45
CA GLY A 596 17.50 23.56 6.06
C GLY A 596 18.79 23.01 5.41
N ALA A 597 19.75 22.56 6.23
CA ALA A 597 21.08 22.17 5.77
C ALA A 597 21.29 20.66 5.58
N LEU A 598 22.17 20.31 4.64
CA LEU A 598 22.76 18.98 4.48
C LEU A 598 24.25 19.05 4.82
N TYR A 599 24.62 18.63 6.03
CA TYR A 599 25.98 18.72 6.59
C TYR A 599 26.56 20.15 6.53
N GLY A 600 25.72 21.14 6.81
CA GLY A 600 26.07 22.57 6.77
C GLY A 600 25.98 23.24 5.38
N PHE A 601 25.66 22.51 4.31
CA PHE A 601 25.34 23.11 3.02
C PHE A 601 23.83 23.47 2.97
N PRO A 602 23.44 24.74 2.74
CA PRO A 602 22.03 25.12 2.61
C PRO A 602 21.47 24.55 1.30
N ILE A 603 20.76 23.43 1.41
CA ILE A 603 20.22 22.72 0.25
C ILE A 603 18.77 23.13 -0.03
N ASP A 604 18.10 23.75 0.93
CA ASP A 604 16.73 24.24 0.87
C ASP A 604 16.53 25.44 -0.07
N ASP A 605 17.56 26.26 -0.26
CA ASP A 605 17.66 27.27 -1.34
C ASP A 605 17.38 26.70 -2.75
N TYR A 606 17.59 25.39 -2.94
CA TYR A 606 17.51 24.71 -4.24
C TYR A 606 16.57 23.51 -4.28
N LEU A 607 16.47 22.73 -3.20
CA LEU A 607 15.73 21.47 -3.08
C LEU A 607 15.10 21.37 -1.67
N PRO A 608 14.17 22.28 -1.30
CA PRO A 608 13.53 22.30 0.02
C PRO A 608 12.79 20.99 0.31
N TYR A 609 12.55 20.69 1.59
CA TYR A 609 11.93 19.45 2.07
C TYR A 609 10.71 19.00 1.25
N ALA A 610 9.83 19.94 0.90
CA ALA A 610 8.65 19.66 0.07
C ALA A 610 9.01 19.07 -1.30
N VAL A 611 10.01 19.63 -2.01
CA VAL A 611 10.45 19.12 -3.33
C VAL A 611 11.00 17.70 -3.19
N VAL A 612 11.90 17.47 -2.23
CA VAL A 612 12.52 16.14 -2.08
C VAL A 612 11.52 15.09 -1.59
N ARG A 613 10.53 15.46 -0.76
CA ARG A 613 9.43 14.56 -0.38
C ARG A 613 8.52 14.26 -1.57
N THR A 614 8.09 15.27 -2.34
CA THR A 614 7.31 15.08 -3.59
C THR A 614 8.01 14.11 -4.52
N TRP A 615 9.29 14.35 -4.82
CA TRP A 615 10.05 13.48 -5.72
C TRP A 615 10.26 12.09 -5.11
N HIS A 616 10.48 11.95 -3.81
CA HIS A 616 10.61 10.64 -3.14
C HIS A 616 9.32 9.81 -3.23
N THR A 617 8.14 10.40 -2.93
CA THR A 617 6.85 9.69 -3.02
C THR A 617 6.50 9.37 -4.47
N GLN A 618 6.67 10.33 -5.37
CA GLN A 618 6.27 10.18 -6.78
C GLN A 618 7.19 9.25 -7.58
N LEU A 619 8.52 9.32 -7.38
CA LEU A 619 9.45 8.36 -7.97
C LEU A 619 9.19 6.94 -7.46
N GLY A 620 8.74 6.80 -6.20
CA GLY A 620 8.37 5.51 -5.62
C GLY A 620 7.29 4.80 -6.41
N ILE A 621 6.26 5.54 -6.84
CA ILE A 621 5.22 5.04 -7.75
C ILE A 621 5.82 4.81 -9.16
N PHE A 622 6.55 5.79 -9.71
CA PHE A 622 7.03 5.72 -11.09
C PHE A 622 7.97 4.55 -11.37
N TRP A 623 8.96 4.25 -10.50
CA TRP A 623 9.91 3.17 -10.79
C TRP A 623 9.25 1.79 -10.68
N ILE A 624 8.41 1.60 -9.66
CA ILE A 624 7.63 0.36 -9.45
C ILE A 624 6.73 0.13 -10.66
N ALA A 625 5.86 1.09 -11.00
CA ALA A 625 4.97 0.99 -12.15
C ALA A 625 5.75 0.76 -13.45
N THR A 626 6.88 1.44 -13.68
CA THR A 626 7.70 1.27 -14.90
C THR A 626 8.28 -0.13 -15.02
N ALA A 627 8.73 -0.75 -13.91
CA ALA A 627 9.22 -2.13 -13.91
C ALA A 627 8.12 -3.14 -14.27
N TRP A 628 6.90 -2.89 -13.81
CA TRP A 628 5.73 -3.73 -14.04
C TRP A 628 5.19 -3.57 -15.47
N LEU A 629 5.13 -2.33 -15.96
CA LEU A 629 4.80 -2.02 -17.36
C LEU A 629 5.79 -2.71 -18.32
N ALA A 630 7.10 -2.64 -18.02
CA ALA A 630 8.15 -3.30 -18.80
C ALA A 630 8.04 -4.84 -18.77
N THR A 631 7.72 -5.41 -17.60
CA THR A 631 7.45 -6.85 -17.43
C THR A 631 6.24 -7.29 -18.26
N GLY A 632 5.15 -6.52 -18.23
CA GLY A 632 3.97 -6.78 -19.06
C GLY A 632 4.31 -6.78 -20.55
N LEU A 633 5.04 -5.75 -21.02
CA LEU A 633 5.47 -5.63 -22.42
C LEU A 633 6.43 -6.76 -22.83
N TYR A 634 7.20 -7.32 -21.89
CA TYR A 634 8.03 -8.50 -22.11
C TYR A 634 7.18 -9.77 -22.27
N VAL A 635 6.19 -9.96 -21.40
CA VAL A 635 5.31 -11.14 -21.39
C VAL A 635 4.32 -11.14 -22.57
N ALA A 636 3.86 -9.99 -23.05
CA ALA A 636 2.79 -9.92 -24.05
C ALA A 636 3.10 -10.61 -25.40
N PRO A 637 4.29 -10.49 -26.02
CA PRO A 637 4.63 -11.25 -27.22
C PRO A 637 4.85 -12.76 -26.97
N ALA A 638 5.31 -13.15 -25.78
CA ALA A 638 5.46 -14.55 -25.39
C ALA A 638 4.09 -15.24 -25.24
N VAL A 639 3.11 -14.57 -24.61
CA VAL A 639 1.69 -14.96 -24.62
C VAL A 639 1.16 -15.02 -26.05
N GLY A 640 1.37 -13.95 -26.82
CA GLY A 640 0.88 -13.81 -28.20
C GLY A 640 1.40 -14.91 -29.14
N GLY A 641 2.62 -15.38 -28.93
CA GLY A 641 3.30 -16.31 -29.82
C GLY A 641 3.74 -15.68 -31.15
N LYS A 642 3.71 -14.33 -31.26
CA LYS A 642 4.12 -13.59 -32.46
C LYS A 642 4.32 -12.11 -32.11
N GLU A 643 5.38 -11.50 -32.63
CA GLU A 643 5.57 -10.05 -32.63
C GLU A 643 4.50 -9.38 -33.51
N PRO A 644 3.58 -8.54 -32.98
CA PRO A 644 2.61 -7.85 -33.81
C PRO A 644 3.23 -6.59 -34.45
N LYS A 645 2.80 -6.25 -35.69
CA LYS A 645 3.39 -5.13 -36.48
C LYS A 645 3.58 -3.85 -35.65
N PHE A 646 4.76 -3.24 -35.70
CA PHE A 646 5.10 -2.03 -34.95
C PHE A 646 5.04 -2.14 -33.40
N GLN A 647 5.14 -3.34 -32.79
CA GLN A 647 5.22 -3.47 -31.31
C GLN A 647 6.46 -2.76 -30.75
N ARG A 648 7.67 -3.03 -31.29
CA ARG A 648 8.91 -2.32 -30.92
C ARG A 648 8.81 -0.78 -31.04
N LEU A 649 8.09 -0.27 -32.04
CA LEU A 649 7.86 1.17 -32.19
C LEU A 649 6.97 1.71 -31.07
N GLY A 650 5.86 1.05 -30.76
CA GLY A 650 4.98 1.42 -29.64
C GLY A 650 5.70 1.41 -28.29
N VAL A 651 6.53 0.39 -28.04
CA VAL A 651 7.41 0.32 -26.85
C VAL A 651 8.43 1.47 -26.82
N ASN A 652 8.96 1.88 -27.97
CA ASN A 652 9.85 3.04 -28.03
C ASN A 652 9.13 4.38 -27.79
N VAL A 653 7.92 4.56 -28.32
CA VAL A 653 7.10 5.77 -28.11
C VAL A 653 6.67 5.88 -26.65
N LEU A 654 6.18 4.80 -26.06
CA LEU A 654 5.78 4.76 -24.64
C LEU A 654 6.97 5.07 -23.71
N PHE A 655 8.16 4.54 -24.00
CA PHE A 655 9.37 4.86 -23.24
C PHE A 655 9.71 6.36 -23.29
N GLY A 656 9.63 6.98 -24.48
CA GLY A 656 9.84 8.43 -24.61
C GLY A 656 8.78 9.25 -23.88
N ALA A 657 7.51 8.84 -23.96
CA ALA A 657 6.41 9.49 -23.25
C ALA A 657 6.59 9.42 -21.72
N LEU A 658 7.02 8.28 -21.17
CA LEU A 658 7.30 8.13 -19.74
C LEU A 658 8.44 9.06 -19.29
N ILE A 659 9.54 9.16 -20.05
CA ILE A 659 10.64 10.10 -19.73
C ILE A 659 10.16 11.56 -19.73
N VAL A 660 9.35 11.95 -20.72
CA VAL A 660 8.79 13.31 -20.80
C VAL A 660 7.84 13.60 -19.64
N VAL A 661 7.01 12.64 -19.23
CA VAL A 661 6.11 12.80 -18.08
C VAL A 661 6.89 12.90 -16.77
N VAL A 662 7.85 12.01 -16.51
CA VAL A 662 8.63 11.99 -15.25
C VAL A 662 9.48 13.24 -15.10
N LEU A 663 10.27 13.61 -16.12
CA LEU A 663 11.13 14.80 -16.04
C LEU A 663 10.32 16.10 -16.09
N GLY A 664 9.23 16.11 -16.86
CA GLY A 664 8.32 17.26 -16.95
C GLY A 664 7.58 17.53 -15.66
N SER A 665 7.06 16.49 -14.99
CA SER A 665 6.38 16.64 -13.71
C SER A 665 7.34 17.10 -12.62
N MET A 666 8.50 16.45 -12.47
CA MET A 666 9.52 16.83 -11.49
C MET A 666 9.97 18.30 -11.64
N ALA A 667 10.25 18.74 -12.87
CA ALA A 667 10.60 20.13 -13.15
C ALA A 667 9.43 21.09 -12.88
N GLY A 668 8.21 20.66 -13.18
CA GLY A 668 6.98 21.37 -12.86
C GLY A 668 6.81 21.61 -11.37
N GLU A 669 6.81 20.54 -10.57
CA GLU A 669 6.70 20.57 -9.11
C GLU A 669 7.72 21.52 -8.49
N TRP A 670 8.98 21.48 -8.95
CA TRP A 670 10.04 22.39 -8.52
C TRP A 670 9.74 23.85 -8.87
N LEU A 671 9.35 24.14 -10.12
CA LEU A 671 8.96 25.51 -10.52
C LEU A 671 7.73 26.01 -9.73
N SER A 672 6.85 25.11 -9.29
CA SER A 672 5.69 25.40 -8.46
C SER A 672 6.10 25.77 -7.04
N ILE A 673 6.79 24.85 -6.34
CA ILE A 673 7.15 24.95 -4.93
C ILE A 673 8.16 26.10 -4.71
N MET A 674 9.10 26.30 -5.62
CA MET A 674 10.03 27.44 -5.60
C MET A 674 9.37 28.77 -6.06
N GLY A 675 8.04 28.84 -6.16
CA GLY A 675 7.28 30.07 -6.43
C GLY A 675 7.38 30.62 -7.86
N LYS A 676 8.15 29.97 -8.75
CA LYS A 676 8.46 30.45 -10.11
C LYS A 676 7.26 30.38 -11.08
N LEU A 677 6.22 29.64 -10.74
CA LEU A 677 4.90 29.68 -11.41
C LEU A 677 3.89 30.64 -10.77
N GLY A 678 4.26 31.28 -9.65
CA GLY A 678 3.44 32.17 -8.81
C GLY A 678 2.43 31.41 -7.95
N TYR A 679 2.56 31.44 -6.62
CA TYR A 679 1.67 30.69 -5.71
C TYR A 679 0.18 30.98 -5.90
N GLY A 680 -0.67 29.95 -5.89
CA GLY A 680 -2.12 30.04 -6.10
C GLY A 680 -2.57 30.27 -7.55
N HIS A 681 -1.67 30.45 -8.52
CA HIS A 681 -2.06 30.60 -9.93
C HIS A 681 -2.41 29.23 -10.54
N ALA A 682 -3.37 29.19 -11.49
CA ALA A 682 -3.78 27.95 -12.16
C ALA A 682 -2.64 27.24 -12.94
N SER A 683 -1.55 27.94 -13.25
CA SER A 683 -0.28 27.40 -13.76
C SER A 683 0.27 26.26 -12.90
N ASN A 684 0.16 26.36 -11.57
CA ASN A 684 0.61 25.33 -10.62
C ASN A 684 -0.18 24.03 -10.82
N PHE A 685 -1.51 24.10 -10.79
CA PHE A 685 -2.36 22.92 -10.96
C PHE A 685 -2.19 22.26 -12.34
N TRP A 686 -1.91 23.02 -13.40
CA TRP A 686 -1.75 22.47 -14.75
C TRP A 686 -0.35 21.91 -15.03
N PHE A 687 0.71 22.62 -14.66
CA PHE A 687 2.09 22.29 -15.04
C PHE A 687 3.04 22.13 -13.85
N GLY A 688 2.66 22.62 -12.66
CA GLY A 688 3.40 22.54 -11.41
C GLY A 688 2.99 21.35 -10.54
N THR A 689 2.74 21.60 -9.25
CA THR A 689 2.16 20.62 -8.31
C THR A 689 0.68 20.90 -8.04
N GLN A 690 -0.07 19.83 -7.72
CA GLN A 690 -1.43 19.87 -7.18
C GLN A 690 -1.46 19.84 -5.64
N GLY A 691 -0.30 19.67 -4.98
CA GLY A 691 -0.15 19.74 -3.52
C GLY A 691 -0.84 18.62 -2.71
N TYR A 692 -1.23 17.53 -3.38
CA TYR A 692 -1.83 16.35 -2.78
C TYR A 692 -0.88 15.16 -2.94
N GLU A 693 -0.49 14.53 -1.84
CA GLU A 693 0.56 13.51 -1.87
C GLU A 693 0.12 12.26 -2.66
N TYR A 694 1.08 11.67 -3.38
CA TYR A 694 0.95 10.56 -4.34
C TYR A 694 0.27 10.92 -5.67
N VAL A 695 -0.36 12.09 -5.77
CA VAL A 695 -0.96 12.60 -7.02
C VAL A 695 -0.44 14.01 -7.36
N ASP A 696 0.75 14.34 -6.85
CA ASP A 696 1.37 15.67 -6.86
C ASP A 696 1.51 16.27 -8.26
N LEU A 697 1.95 15.49 -9.25
CA LEU A 697 2.17 15.95 -10.62
C LEU A 697 1.01 16.77 -11.20
N GLY A 698 1.35 17.90 -11.82
CA GLY A 698 0.40 18.80 -12.49
C GLY A 698 -0.48 18.12 -13.55
N ARG A 699 -1.68 18.67 -13.75
CA ARG A 699 -2.77 18.07 -14.54
C ARG A 699 -2.38 17.70 -15.97
N ALA A 700 -1.52 18.48 -16.64
CA ALA A 700 -1.02 18.16 -17.97
C ALA A 700 -0.16 16.87 -17.97
N TRP A 701 0.65 16.68 -16.92
CA TRP A 701 1.47 15.48 -16.74
C TRP A 701 0.60 14.26 -16.38
N GLN A 702 -0.48 14.44 -15.60
CA GLN A 702 -1.47 13.38 -15.36
C GLN A 702 -2.21 12.95 -16.64
N ILE A 703 -2.55 13.88 -17.53
CA ILE A 703 -3.11 13.55 -18.86
C ILE A 703 -2.09 12.76 -19.68
N GLY A 704 -0.81 13.17 -19.67
CA GLY A 704 0.28 12.42 -20.30
C GLY A 704 0.44 11.01 -19.75
N LEU A 705 0.38 10.83 -18.43
CA LEU A 705 0.46 9.54 -17.76
C LEU A 705 -0.74 8.65 -18.11
N ALA A 706 -1.97 9.17 -18.07
CA ALA A 706 -3.18 8.45 -18.46
C ALA A 706 -3.11 7.97 -19.92
N ILE A 707 -2.68 8.84 -20.85
CA ILE A 707 -2.46 8.46 -22.26
C ILE A 707 -1.36 7.38 -22.37
N GLY A 708 -0.29 7.47 -21.59
CA GLY A 708 0.76 6.45 -21.50
C GLY A 708 0.24 5.09 -21.01
N LEU A 709 -0.61 5.07 -19.98
CA LEU A 709 -1.22 3.86 -19.43
C LEU A 709 -2.19 3.20 -20.43
N PHE A 710 -3.03 4.00 -21.13
CA PHE A 710 -3.90 3.46 -22.19
C PHE A 710 -3.11 2.99 -23.43
N LEU A 711 -2.02 3.67 -23.79
CA LEU A 711 -1.09 3.20 -24.82
C LEU A 711 -0.42 1.87 -24.42
N TRP A 712 0.01 1.74 -23.15
CA TRP A 712 0.53 0.49 -22.62
C TRP A 712 -0.51 -0.62 -22.69
N PHE A 713 -1.73 -0.39 -22.19
CA PHE A 713 -2.82 -1.38 -22.27
C PHE A 713 -3.11 -1.79 -23.73
N PHE A 714 -3.10 -0.85 -24.68
CA PHE A 714 -3.24 -1.17 -26.10
C PHE A 714 -2.12 -2.09 -26.62
N LEU A 715 -0.87 -1.88 -26.20
CA LEU A 715 0.26 -2.75 -26.55
C LEU A 715 0.17 -4.12 -25.88
N MET A 716 -0.34 -4.19 -24.64
CA MET A 716 -0.62 -5.45 -23.92
C MET A 716 -1.71 -6.26 -24.63
N TYR A 717 -2.87 -5.64 -24.87
CA TYR A 717 -3.98 -6.23 -25.60
C TYR A 717 -3.55 -6.71 -26.99
N ARG A 718 -2.81 -5.89 -27.74
CA ARG A 718 -2.33 -6.23 -29.09
C ARG A 718 -1.33 -7.38 -29.10
N GLY A 719 -0.50 -7.50 -28.06
CA GLY A 719 0.38 -8.66 -27.86
C GLY A 719 -0.40 -9.95 -27.54
N MET A 720 -1.36 -9.89 -26.62
CA MET A 720 -2.05 -11.09 -26.10
C MET A 720 -3.31 -11.50 -26.89
N ALA A 721 -3.90 -10.62 -27.70
CA ALA A 721 -5.11 -10.90 -28.49
C ALA A 721 -5.02 -12.16 -29.40
N PRO A 722 -3.88 -12.51 -30.02
CA PRO A 722 -3.74 -13.78 -30.75
C PRO A 722 -3.95 -15.01 -29.86
N ALA A 723 -3.50 -14.98 -28.60
CA ALA A 723 -3.73 -16.07 -27.64
C ALA A 723 -5.20 -16.18 -27.26
N LEU A 724 -5.85 -15.04 -26.98
CA LEU A 724 -7.30 -14.99 -26.74
C LEU A 724 -8.09 -15.58 -27.92
N ARG A 725 -7.68 -15.29 -29.17
CA ARG A 725 -8.31 -15.83 -30.38
C ARG A 725 -8.08 -17.34 -30.54
N ARG A 726 -6.85 -17.84 -30.38
CA ARG A 726 -6.57 -19.29 -30.41
C ARG A 726 -7.38 -20.04 -29.35
N SER A 727 -7.49 -19.48 -28.14
CA SER A 727 -8.28 -20.04 -27.02
C SER A 727 -9.81 -19.99 -27.18
N ARG A 728 -10.33 -19.73 -28.40
CA ARG A 728 -11.74 -19.89 -28.76
C ARG A 728 -12.05 -21.21 -29.48
N HIS A 729 -11.03 -22.01 -29.80
CA HIS A 729 -11.20 -23.34 -30.40
C HIS A 729 -10.56 -24.37 -29.47
N GLU A 730 -11.29 -25.44 -29.17
CA GLU A 730 -10.87 -26.46 -28.20
C GLU A 730 -9.91 -27.48 -28.86
N GLY A 731 -9.15 -28.20 -28.04
CA GLY A 731 -8.34 -29.36 -28.45
C GLY A 731 -6.95 -29.10 -29.07
N THR A 732 -6.58 -27.87 -29.45
CA THR A 732 -5.34 -27.62 -30.23
C THR A 732 -4.40 -26.54 -29.65
N LEU A 733 -3.66 -26.87 -28.58
CA LEU A 733 -2.54 -26.06 -28.06
C LEU A 733 -1.34 -26.91 -27.64
N GLN A 734 -0.81 -27.69 -28.58
CA GLN A 734 0.60 -28.09 -28.57
C GLN A 734 1.51 -26.88 -28.87
N ALA A 735 2.80 -26.98 -28.56
CA ALA A 735 3.79 -26.00 -29.02
C ALA A 735 3.86 -26.03 -30.56
N THR A 736 4.02 -24.87 -31.20
CA THR A 736 4.20 -24.77 -32.66
C THR A 736 5.52 -24.06 -32.94
N GLY A 737 6.21 -24.38 -34.05
CA GLY A 737 7.52 -23.79 -34.35
C GLY A 737 7.53 -22.25 -34.44
N GLN A 738 6.39 -21.64 -34.78
CA GLN A 738 6.24 -20.17 -34.79
C GLN A 738 5.94 -19.58 -33.40
N ALA A 739 5.47 -20.40 -32.46
CA ALA A 739 5.02 -20.00 -31.14
C ALA A 739 5.26 -21.14 -30.10
N PRO A 740 6.54 -21.45 -29.75
CA PRO A 740 6.83 -22.54 -28.82
C PRO A 740 6.22 -22.29 -27.43
N LEU A 741 6.23 -21.03 -26.97
CA LEU A 741 5.58 -20.61 -25.72
C LEU A 741 4.04 -20.49 -25.79
N ALA A 742 3.37 -21.02 -26.83
CA ALA A 742 1.91 -20.96 -26.95
C ALA A 742 1.16 -22.21 -26.45
N ALA A 743 1.85 -23.28 -26.03
CA ALA A 743 1.21 -24.46 -25.43
C ALA A 743 0.45 -24.10 -24.14
N GLY A 744 -0.66 -24.78 -23.83
CA GLY A 744 -1.46 -24.58 -22.61
C GLY A 744 -2.69 -23.66 -22.78
N SER A 745 -3.87 -24.18 -22.45
CA SER A 745 -5.20 -23.67 -22.84
C SER A 745 -5.89 -22.73 -21.84
N HIS A 746 -5.25 -21.61 -21.48
CA HIS A 746 -5.68 -20.80 -20.33
C HIS A 746 -6.28 -19.44 -20.69
N ARG A 747 -7.40 -19.47 -21.44
CA ARG A 747 -8.23 -18.29 -21.75
C ARG A 747 -8.57 -17.48 -20.50
N ALA A 748 -8.90 -18.13 -19.39
CA ALA A 748 -9.27 -17.47 -18.14
C ALA A 748 -8.10 -16.71 -17.51
N LEU A 749 -6.91 -17.31 -17.43
CA LEU A 749 -5.73 -16.66 -16.84
C LEU A 749 -5.22 -15.49 -17.71
N VAL A 750 -5.22 -15.63 -19.04
CA VAL A 750 -4.87 -14.51 -19.94
C VAL A 750 -5.97 -13.44 -19.97
N ALA A 751 -7.24 -13.80 -19.76
CA ALA A 751 -8.31 -12.82 -19.56
C ALA A 751 -8.15 -12.05 -18.24
N MET A 752 -7.85 -12.72 -17.12
CA MET A 752 -7.51 -12.05 -15.85
C MET A 752 -6.32 -11.11 -16.01
N LEU A 753 -5.31 -11.49 -16.79
CA LEU A 753 -4.15 -10.64 -17.06
C LEU A 753 -4.54 -9.39 -17.86
N LEU A 754 -5.37 -9.54 -18.89
CA LEU A 754 -5.86 -8.38 -19.64
C LEU A 754 -6.87 -7.52 -18.86
N ILE A 755 -7.66 -8.11 -17.96
CA ILE A 755 -8.57 -7.37 -17.07
C ILE A 755 -7.76 -6.54 -16.06
N SER A 756 -6.75 -7.13 -15.41
CA SER A 756 -5.87 -6.37 -14.49
C SER A 756 -5.06 -5.29 -15.22
N CYS A 757 -4.57 -5.56 -16.44
CA CYS A 757 -3.96 -4.51 -17.28
C CYS A 757 -4.95 -3.39 -17.62
N LEU A 758 -6.22 -3.70 -17.89
CA LEU A 758 -7.25 -2.69 -18.14
C LEU A 758 -7.56 -1.90 -16.86
N SER A 759 -7.64 -2.55 -15.70
CA SER A 759 -7.82 -1.86 -14.42
C SER A 759 -6.68 -0.89 -14.12
N ILE A 760 -5.43 -1.29 -14.35
CA ILE A 760 -4.26 -0.40 -14.20
C ILE A 760 -4.35 0.82 -15.12
N ALA A 761 -4.92 0.71 -16.33
CA ALA A 761 -5.14 1.88 -17.19
C ALA A 761 -6.37 2.72 -16.78
N ALA A 762 -7.46 2.07 -16.39
CA ALA A 762 -8.75 2.71 -16.13
C ALA A 762 -8.84 3.36 -14.74
N PHE A 763 -8.29 2.74 -13.69
CA PHE A 763 -8.39 3.25 -12.31
C PHE A 763 -7.38 4.35 -11.96
N TYR A 764 -6.61 4.83 -12.94
CA TYR A 764 -5.96 6.14 -12.86
C TYR A 764 -6.92 7.29 -13.24
N VAL A 765 -7.98 7.03 -14.03
CA VAL A 765 -8.96 8.06 -14.46
C VAL A 765 -9.71 8.75 -13.29
N PRO A 766 -10.01 8.11 -12.14
CA PRO A 766 -10.51 8.79 -10.94
C PRO A 766 -9.71 10.02 -10.48
N ALA A 767 -8.41 10.14 -10.84
CA ALA A 767 -7.62 11.35 -10.60
C ALA A 767 -8.27 12.63 -11.19
N PHE A 768 -9.08 12.50 -12.25
CA PHE A 768 -9.80 13.60 -12.90
C PHE A 768 -11.09 14.02 -12.16
N GLY A 769 -11.46 13.34 -11.07
CA GLY A 769 -12.45 13.84 -10.11
C GLY A 769 -11.90 14.96 -9.20
N ILE A 770 -10.57 15.08 -9.10
CA ILE A 770 -9.90 16.21 -8.45
C ILE A 770 -9.79 17.36 -9.47
N GLY A 771 -10.29 18.54 -9.12
CA GLY A 771 -10.20 19.76 -9.90
C GLY A 771 -9.62 20.91 -9.08
N HIS A 772 -9.25 22.00 -9.76
CA HIS A 772 -8.59 23.17 -9.16
C HIS A 772 -9.33 23.79 -7.96
N ASN A 773 -10.66 23.76 -8.00
CA ASN A 773 -11.54 24.31 -6.95
C ASN A 773 -12.27 23.20 -6.16
N THR A 774 -11.79 21.94 -6.21
CA THR A 774 -12.46 20.82 -5.53
C THR A 774 -12.28 20.91 -4.02
N HIS A 775 -13.40 20.87 -3.30
CA HIS A 775 -13.49 20.79 -1.85
C HIS A 775 -12.65 19.64 -1.28
N LEU A 776 -11.88 19.90 -0.22
CA LEU A 776 -10.90 18.97 0.37
C LEU A 776 -11.42 17.53 0.57
N SER A 777 -12.56 17.32 1.25
CA SER A 777 -13.15 15.96 1.43
C SER A 777 -13.42 15.18 0.13
N ILE A 778 -13.67 15.88 -0.98
CA ILE A 778 -13.92 15.27 -2.30
C ILE A 778 -12.63 15.09 -3.09
N ALA A 779 -11.63 15.95 -2.89
CA ALA A 779 -10.29 15.71 -3.37
C ALA A 779 -9.69 14.46 -2.69
N GLU A 780 -9.83 14.34 -1.37
CA GLU A 780 -9.43 13.16 -0.60
C GLU A 780 -10.16 11.89 -1.07
N TYR A 781 -11.49 11.90 -1.18
CA TYR A 781 -12.24 10.77 -1.73
C TYR A 781 -11.68 10.29 -3.09
N TRP A 782 -11.46 11.19 -4.05
CA TRP A 782 -10.91 10.81 -5.36
C TRP A 782 -9.41 10.46 -5.33
N ARG A 783 -8.63 11.02 -4.39
CA ARG A 783 -7.22 10.68 -4.18
C ARG A 783 -7.08 9.23 -3.76
N TRP A 784 -7.88 8.76 -2.80
CA TRP A 784 -7.78 7.37 -2.31
C TRP A 784 -8.29 6.31 -3.29
N TRP A 785 -9.10 6.67 -4.31
CA TRP A 785 -9.33 5.79 -5.47
C TRP A 785 -8.05 5.52 -6.29
N VAL A 786 -7.09 6.46 -6.28
CA VAL A 786 -5.83 6.37 -7.05
C VAL A 786 -4.65 5.94 -6.16
N VAL A 787 -4.75 6.08 -4.85
CA VAL A 787 -3.74 5.55 -3.90
C VAL A 787 -4.13 4.15 -3.44
N HIS A 788 -5.20 4.00 -2.65
CA HIS A 788 -5.64 2.70 -2.12
C HIS A 788 -6.06 1.74 -3.24
N LEU A 789 -7.05 2.13 -4.04
CA LEU A 789 -7.65 1.19 -4.97
C LEU A 789 -6.76 0.91 -6.21
N TRP A 790 -6.07 1.92 -6.75
CA TRP A 790 -5.20 1.74 -7.93
C TRP A 790 -3.83 1.17 -7.59
N VAL A 791 -3.10 1.72 -6.60
CA VAL A 791 -1.77 1.19 -6.22
C VAL A 791 -1.92 -0.08 -5.41
N GLU A 792 -2.65 -0.10 -4.30
CA GLU A 792 -2.71 -1.30 -3.46
C GLU A 792 -3.62 -2.38 -4.09
N GLY A 793 -4.91 -2.08 -4.26
CA GLY A 793 -5.89 -3.06 -4.75
C GLY A 793 -5.58 -3.64 -6.14
N PHE A 794 -5.38 -2.82 -7.16
CA PHE A 794 -5.20 -3.33 -8.53
C PHE A 794 -3.79 -3.80 -8.86
N PHE A 795 -2.75 -3.34 -8.17
CA PHE A 795 -1.41 -3.91 -8.36
C PHE A 795 -1.33 -5.30 -7.71
N GLU A 796 -1.89 -5.54 -6.53
CA GLU A 796 -1.90 -6.89 -5.93
C GLU A 796 -2.61 -7.92 -6.83
N VAL A 797 -3.70 -7.54 -7.50
CA VAL A 797 -4.37 -8.39 -8.49
C VAL A 797 -3.47 -8.67 -9.70
N PHE A 798 -2.84 -7.65 -10.29
CA PHE A 798 -1.92 -7.86 -11.42
C PHE A 798 -0.72 -8.73 -11.02
N ALA A 799 -0.13 -8.48 -9.84
CA ALA A 799 0.96 -9.25 -9.26
C ALA A 799 0.61 -10.74 -9.16
N THR A 800 -0.52 -11.04 -8.51
CA THR A 800 -1.03 -12.39 -8.29
C THR A 800 -1.25 -13.11 -9.62
N VAL A 801 -1.87 -12.44 -10.60
CA VAL A 801 -2.09 -13.00 -11.94
C VAL A 801 -0.78 -13.24 -12.70
N VAL A 802 0.19 -12.32 -12.63
CA VAL A 802 1.49 -12.45 -13.32
C VAL A 802 2.33 -13.56 -12.70
N ILE A 803 2.44 -13.64 -11.37
CA ILE A 803 3.21 -14.71 -10.70
C ILE A 803 2.60 -16.08 -11.01
N ALA A 804 1.27 -16.22 -10.90
CA ALA A 804 0.58 -17.45 -11.26
C ALA A 804 0.77 -17.81 -12.74
N PHE A 805 0.74 -16.82 -13.66
CA PHE A 805 1.07 -17.04 -15.06
C PHE A 805 2.52 -17.51 -15.25
N LEU A 806 3.51 -16.89 -14.61
CA LEU A 806 4.91 -17.30 -14.74
C LEU A 806 5.16 -18.71 -14.17
N PHE A 807 4.66 -19.03 -12.98
CA PHE A 807 4.85 -20.37 -12.39
C PHE A 807 4.13 -21.48 -13.16
N THR A 808 2.98 -21.19 -13.77
CA THR A 808 2.30 -22.13 -14.67
C THR A 808 3.02 -22.29 -16.01
N ARG A 809 3.71 -21.25 -16.51
CA ARG A 809 4.62 -21.37 -17.66
C ARG A 809 5.89 -22.16 -17.36
N LEU A 810 6.40 -22.09 -16.15
CA LEU A 810 7.54 -22.89 -15.68
C LEU A 810 7.17 -24.36 -15.36
N GLY A 811 5.90 -24.76 -15.50
CA GLY A 811 5.42 -26.10 -15.15
C GLY A 811 5.40 -26.40 -13.64
N LEU A 812 5.59 -25.37 -12.79
CA LEU A 812 5.69 -25.52 -11.34
C LEU A 812 4.32 -25.64 -10.64
N VAL A 813 3.25 -25.21 -11.31
CA VAL A 813 1.87 -25.23 -10.78
C VAL A 813 0.90 -25.68 -11.87
N ARG A 814 -0.02 -26.60 -11.54
CA ARG A 814 -1.11 -27.02 -12.43
C ARG A 814 -2.04 -25.82 -12.72
N VAL A 815 -2.28 -25.54 -14.00
CA VAL A 815 -2.89 -24.26 -14.42
C VAL A 815 -4.38 -24.14 -14.11
N SER A 816 -5.07 -25.28 -13.90
CA SER A 816 -6.42 -25.31 -13.33
C SER A 816 -6.42 -24.73 -11.90
N THR A 817 -5.60 -25.30 -11.01
CA THR A 817 -5.42 -24.84 -9.62
C THR A 817 -5.03 -23.36 -9.57
N ALA A 818 -4.06 -22.94 -10.39
CA ALA A 818 -3.65 -21.54 -10.49
C ALA A 818 -4.78 -20.62 -10.97
N THR A 819 -5.58 -21.03 -11.95
CA THR A 819 -6.73 -20.25 -12.44
C THR A 819 -7.77 -20.07 -11.34
N THR A 820 -8.16 -21.15 -10.66
CA THR A 820 -9.12 -21.08 -9.56
C THR A 820 -8.60 -20.21 -8.41
N ALA A 821 -7.34 -20.41 -8.00
CA ALA A 821 -6.71 -19.67 -6.90
C ALA A 821 -6.63 -18.16 -7.20
N VAL A 822 -6.21 -17.78 -8.41
CA VAL A 822 -6.14 -16.36 -8.83
C VAL A 822 -7.51 -15.68 -8.76
N ILE A 823 -8.58 -16.31 -9.26
CA ILE A 823 -9.92 -15.72 -9.24
C ILE A 823 -10.45 -15.66 -7.81
N ALA A 824 -10.23 -16.70 -7.00
CA ALA A 824 -10.63 -16.74 -5.59
C ALA A 824 -9.93 -15.65 -4.76
N ALA A 825 -8.60 -15.55 -4.86
CA ALA A 825 -7.81 -14.51 -4.20
C ALA A 825 -8.27 -13.12 -4.63
N THR A 826 -8.40 -12.86 -5.94
CA THR A 826 -8.91 -11.57 -6.47
C THR A 826 -10.30 -11.23 -5.93
N THR A 827 -11.18 -12.23 -5.75
CA THR A 827 -12.53 -12.02 -5.20
C THR A 827 -12.48 -11.58 -3.73
N ILE A 828 -11.54 -12.10 -2.95
CA ILE A 828 -11.43 -11.77 -1.52
C ILE A 828 -10.68 -10.44 -1.32
N PHE A 829 -9.56 -10.23 -2.04
CA PHE A 829 -8.83 -8.96 -2.02
C PHE A 829 -9.73 -7.78 -2.42
N LEU A 830 -10.51 -7.89 -3.49
CA LEU A 830 -11.40 -6.81 -3.92
C LEU A 830 -12.66 -6.64 -3.06
N LEU A 831 -13.05 -7.65 -2.26
CA LEU A 831 -14.13 -7.51 -1.26
C LEU A 831 -13.70 -6.58 -0.13
N GLY A 832 -12.46 -6.73 0.35
CA GLY A 832 -11.82 -5.75 1.23
C GLY A 832 -11.55 -4.44 0.49
N GLY A 833 -10.57 -4.44 -0.42
CA GLY A 833 -9.97 -3.29 -1.10
C GLY A 833 -10.91 -2.16 -1.52
N ILE A 834 -12.00 -2.52 -2.22
CA ILE A 834 -12.91 -1.53 -2.79
C ILE A 834 -13.69 -0.77 -1.70
N ILE A 835 -14.10 -1.44 -0.61
CA ILE A 835 -14.86 -0.79 0.47
C ILE A 835 -13.92 -0.32 1.60
N GLY A 836 -12.83 -1.05 1.83
CA GLY A 836 -11.76 -0.73 2.78
C GLY A 836 -11.07 0.60 2.50
N THR A 837 -11.06 1.06 1.24
CA THR A 837 -10.72 2.45 0.81
C THR A 837 -11.29 3.54 1.76
N GLY A 838 -12.47 3.30 2.37
CA GLY A 838 -13.07 4.18 3.37
C GLY A 838 -12.26 4.38 4.66
N HIS A 839 -11.21 3.61 4.94
CA HIS A 839 -10.38 3.77 6.15
C HIS A 839 -9.51 5.03 6.16
N HIS A 840 -9.08 5.51 4.98
CA HIS A 840 -8.46 6.83 4.85
C HIS A 840 -9.47 7.98 5.00
N LEU A 841 -10.77 7.69 4.98
CA LEU A 841 -11.83 8.70 4.94
C LEU A 841 -12.50 8.94 6.31
N TYR A 842 -12.04 8.30 7.39
CA TYR A 842 -12.67 8.42 8.73
C TYR A 842 -12.82 9.87 9.21
N PHE A 843 -11.77 10.66 9.04
CA PHE A 843 -11.64 11.98 9.68
C PHE A 843 -11.59 13.14 8.69
N THR A 844 -11.70 12.87 7.37
CA THR A 844 -11.61 13.86 6.28
C THR A 844 -12.94 14.60 6.01
N GLY A 845 -13.75 14.85 7.03
CA GLY A 845 -15.09 15.44 6.90
C GLY A 845 -16.22 14.46 6.49
N SER A 846 -15.98 13.16 6.57
CA SER A 846 -16.95 12.10 6.19
C SER A 846 -17.97 11.80 7.30
N PRO A 847 -19.15 11.26 6.94
CA PRO A 847 -20.14 10.81 7.92
C PRO A 847 -19.89 9.39 8.44
N GLN A 848 -20.52 9.05 9.57
CA GLN A 848 -20.27 7.83 10.35
C GLN A 848 -20.43 6.53 9.53
N GLY A 849 -21.33 6.49 8.53
CA GLY A 849 -21.53 5.32 7.67
C GLY A 849 -20.29 4.93 6.85
N VAL A 850 -19.46 5.91 6.47
CA VAL A 850 -18.19 5.66 5.77
C VAL A 850 -17.17 5.02 6.71
N LEU A 851 -17.06 5.55 7.93
CA LEU A 851 -16.18 5.01 8.98
C LEU A 851 -16.54 3.57 9.34
N ALA A 852 -17.84 3.30 9.54
CA ALA A 852 -18.36 1.97 9.86
C ALA A 852 -17.98 0.90 8.82
N LEU A 853 -18.21 1.21 7.54
CA LEU A 853 -17.91 0.30 6.43
C LEU A 853 -16.40 0.20 6.17
N GLY A 854 -15.68 1.32 6.17
CA GLY A 854 -14.22 1.34 6.01
C GLY A 854 -13.53 0.46 7.05
N ALA A 855 -13.90 0.57 8.33
CA ALA A 855 -13.38 -0.28 9.41
C ALA A 855 -13.74 -1.77 9.24
N SER A 856 -14.97 -2.06 8.82
CA SER A 856 -15.44 -3.44 8.67
C SER A 856 -14.79 -4.17 7.50
N PHE A 857 -14.50 -3.48 6.39
CA PHE A 857 -13.98 -4.08 5.16
C PHE A 857 -12.45 -4.02 5.03
N SER A 858 -11.79 -3.00 5.56
CA SER A 858 -10.31 -3.02 5.67
C SER A 858 -9.81 -4.14 6.59
N ALA A 859 -10.56 -4.47 7.63
CA ALA A 859 -10.31 -5.66 8.45
C ALA A 859 -10.41 -6.99 7.66
N LEU A 860 -11.06 -7.01 6.50
CA LEU A 860 -11.09 -8.16 5.60
C LEU A 860 -9.92 -8.19 4.60
N GLU A 861 -9.27 -7.05 4.31
CA GLU A 861 -8.06 -6.97 3.47
C GLU A 861 -6.91 -7.77 4.10
N VAL A 862 -6.80 -7.72 5.43
CA VAL A 862 -5.75 -8.42 6.21
C VAL A 862 -5.97 -9.95 6.28
N VAL A 863 -7.17 -10.45 5.97
CA VAL A 863 -7.51 -11.88 6.11
C VAL A 863 -6.70 -12.76 5.14
N PRO A 864 -6.61 -12.47 3.82
CA PRO A 864 -5.65 -13.13 2.93
C PRO A 864 -4.19 -13.03 3.41
N LEU A 865 -3.78 -11.86 3.92
CA LEU A 865 -2.39 -11.57 4.27
C LEU A 865 -1.86 -12.48 5.40
N ALA A 866 -2.75 -12.87 6.31
CA ALA A 866 -2.45 -13.85 7.37
C ALA A 866 -2.06 -15.24 6.84
N LEU A 867 -2.46 -15.63 5.61
CA LEU A 867 -2.12 -16.92 5.01
C LEU A 867 -0.94 -16.87 4.02
N MET A 868 -0.42 -15.69 3.68
CA MET A 868 0.70 -15.52 2.74
C MET A 868 1.98 -16.26 3.18
N GLY A 869 2.14 -16.56 4.48
CA GLY A 869 3.22 -17.40 4.99
C GLY A 869 3.21 -18.85 4.45
N PHE A 870 2.03 -19.43 4.21
CA PHE A 870 1.91 -20.77 3.61
C PHE A 870 2.31 -20.75 2.12
N GLU A 871 1.88 -19.71 1.39
CA GLU A 871 2.27 -19.45 0.00
C GLU A 871 3.80 -19.27 -0.13
N ALA A 872 4.41 -18.46 0.74
CA ALA A 872 5.86 -18.26 0.80
C ALA A 872 6.62 -19.58 1.02
N PHE A 873 6.16 -20.42 1.94
CA PHE A 873 6.79 -21.71 2.21
C PHE A 873 6.58 -22.74 1.09
N ARG A 874 5.42 -22.71 0.41
CA ARG A 874 5.16 -23.49 -0.81
C ARG A 874 6.14 -23.10 -1.92
N ASN A 875 6.33 -21.80 -2.15
CA ASN A 875 7.26 -21.27 -3.15
C ASN A 875 8.73 -21.62 -2.84
N LEU A 876 9.13 -21.63 -1.56
CA LEU A 876 10.45 -22.10 -1.13
C LEU A 876 10.69 -23.60 -1.38
N ARG A 877 9.64 -24.44 -1.41
CA ARG A 877 9.77 -25.87 -1.75
C ARG A 877 10.04 -26.09 -3.24
N LEU A 878 9.47 -25.28 -4.13
CA LEU A 878 9.65 -25.39 -5.59
C LEU A 878 11.12 -25.31 -6.03
N LEU A 879 11.94 -24.54 -5.29
CA LEU A 879 13.39 -24.43 -5.50
C LEU A 879 14.17 -25.74 -5.34
N ARG A 880 13.58 -26.78 -4.71
CA ARG A 880 14.23 -28.08 -4.47
C ARG A 880 13.85 -29.15 -5.51
N VAL A 881 13.09 -28.81 -6.55
CA VAL A 881 12.47 -29.80 -7.45
C VAL A 881 13.33 -30.16 -8.66
N ARG A 882 14.03 -29.20 -9.28
CA ARG A 882 14.93 -29.41 -10.43
C ARG A 882 16.12 -28.45 -10.40
N GLU A 883 17.27 -28.87 -10.93
CA GLU A 883 18.49 -28.05 -10.95
C GLU A 883 18.34 -26.75 -11.76
N TRP A 884 17.64 -26.78 -12.89
CA TRP A 884 17.47 -25.59 -13.75
C TRP A 884 16.70 -24.45 -13.05
N VAL A 885 15.84 -24.77 -12.07
CA VAL A 885 15.07 -23.78 -11.29
C VAL A 885 16.00 -22.87 -10.47
N ALA A 886 17.22 -23.33 -10.15
CA ALA A 886 18.25 -22.48 -9.54
C ALA A 886 18.59 -21.25 -10.39
N GLY A 887 18.39 -21.31 -11.72
CA GLY A 887 18.54 -20.18 -12.63
C GLY A 887 17.61 -18.99 -12.34
N TYR A 888 16.51 -19.20 -11.60
CA TYR A 888 15.56 -18.16 -11.17
C TYR A 888 15.55 -17.91 -9.66
N LYS A 889 16.51 -18.52 -8.92
CA LYS A 889 16.66 -18.46 -7.45
C LYS A 889 16.36 -17.08 -6.86
N TRP A 890 17.01 -16.02 -7.37
CA TRP A 890 16.87 -14.68 -6.81
C TRP A 890 15.52 -14.03 -7.07
N ALA A 891 14.93 -14.21 -8.26
CA ALA A 891 13.58 -13.73 -8.54
C ALA A 891 12.57 -14.38 -7.57
N ILE A 892 12.72 -15.69 -7.32
CA ILE A 892 11.90 -16.44 -6.35
C ILE A 892 12.16 -15.96 -4.91
N TYR A 893 13.42 -15.67 -4.53
CA TYR A 893 13.74 -15.10 -3.21
C TYR A 893 13.08 -13.73 -3.01
N PHE A 894 13.09 -12.86 -4.03
CA PHE A 894 12.35 -11.60 -4.00
C PHE A 894 10.84 -11.85 -3.87
N PHE A 895 10.22 -12.79 -4.60
CA PHE A 895 8.80 -13.14 -4.43
C PHE A 895 8.47 -13.71 -3.04
N VAL A 896 9.41 -14.40 -2.38
CA VAL A 896 9.25 -14.85 -0.98
C VAL A 896 9.36 -13.67 0.00
N SER A 897 10.24 -12.70 -0.27
CA SER A 897 10.33 -11.44 0.47
C SER A 897 9.05 -10.61 0.35
N VAL A 898 8.44 -10.53 -0.84
CA VAL A 898 7.11 -9.92 -1.06
C VAL A 898 6.06 -10.51 -0.12
N ALA A 899 5.96 -11.85 -0.04
CA ALA A 899 4.98 -12.50 0.83
C ALA A 899 5.23 -12.27 2.33
N PHE A 900 6.50 -12.20 2.76
CA PHE A 900 6.86 -11.84 4.13
C PHE A 900 6.45 -10.39 4.48
N TRP A 901 6.77 -9.43 3.60
CA TRP A 901 6.43 -8.02 3.82
C TRP A 901 4.94 -7.72 3.61
N ASN A 902 4.21 -8.52 2.85
CA ASN A 902 2.75 -8.37 2.75
C ASN A 902 2.09 -8.79 4.07
N MET A 903 2.57 -9.87 4.70
CA MET A 903 2.13 -10.26 6.04
C MET A 903 2.54 -9.24 7.12
N LEU A 904 3.80 -8.76 7.13
CA LEU A 904 4.33 -7.90 8.19
C LEU A 904 4.02 -6.40 7.99
N GLY A 905 4.27 -5.87 6.80
CA GLY A 905 4.12 -4.44 6.48
C GLY A 905 2.67 -4.04 6.22
N ALA A 906 1.99 -4.72 5.30
CA ALA A 906 0.57 -4.46 5.05
C ALA A 906 -0.31 -5.08 6.14
N GLY A 907 -0.16 -6.38 6.44
CA GLY A 907 -0.96 -7.06 7.46
C GLY A 907 -0.77 -6.52 8.88
N VAL A 908 0.41 -6.70 9.49
CA VAL A 908 0.62 -6.33 10.90
C VAL A 908 0.75 -4.82 11.12
N PHE A 909 1.63 -4.12 10.39
CA PHE A 909 1.81 -2.68 10.58
C PHE A 909 0.68 -1.83 9.97
N GLY A 910 -0.03 -2.32 8.95
CA GLY A 910 -1.28 -1.69 8.51
C GLY A 910 -2.40 -1.88 9.54
N PHE A 911 -2.62 -3.10 10.05
CA PHE A 911 -3.67 -3.30 11.06
C PHE A 911 -3.36 -2.64 12.42
N LEU A 912 -2.09 -2.34 12.73
CA LEU A 912 -1.72 -1.50 13.88
C LEU A 912 -2.38 -0.12 13.83
N ILE A 913 -2.50 0.47 12.63
CA ILE A 913 -3.08 1.81 12.43
C ILE A 913 -4.51 1.78 11.89
N ASN A 914 -5.06 0.61 11.53
CA ASN A 914 -6.34 0.51 10.82
C ASN A 914 -7.62 0.76 11.67
N PRO A 915 -7.80 0.21 12.89
CA PRO A 915 -9.04 0.40 13.64
C PRO A 915 -9.27 1.89 13.96
N PRO A 916 -10.49 2.44 13.79
CA PRO A 916 -10.79 3.85 14.05
C PRO A 916 -10.27 4.41 15.38
N ILE A 917 -10.22 3.59 16.43
CA ILE A 917 -9.74 3.98 17.77
C ILE A 917 -8.21 4.08 17.86
N SER A 918 -7.48 3.35 17.02
CA SER A 918 -6.05 3.54 16.83
C SER A 918 -5.82 4.77 15.96
N LEU A 919 -6.44 4.80 14.77
CA LEU A 919 -6.23 5.85 13.78
C LEU A 919 -6.57 7.25 14.30
N PHE A 920 -7.56 7.39 15.19
CA PHE A 920 -7.92 8.66 15.82
C PHE A 920 -6.73 9.37 16.47
N TYR A 921 -5.84 8.62 17.13
CA TYR A 921 -4.65 9.17 17.79
C TYR A 921 -3.40 9.11 16.91
N VAL A 922 -3.32 8.18 15.95
CA VAL A 922 -2.08 7.91 15.18
C VAL A 922 -2.10 8.37 13.71
N GLN A 923 -3.21 8.90 13.20
CA GLN A 923 -3.28 9.49 11.87
C GLN A 923 -2.32 10.68 11.76
N GLY A 924 -1.38 10.62 10.83
CA GLY A 924 -0.36 11.63 10.63
C GLY A 924 0.86 11.51 11.56
N LEU A 925 1.09 10.36 12.21
CA LEU A 925 2.28 10.07 13.02
C LEU A 925 3.24 9.11 12.32
N ASN A 926 4.46 8.91 12.84
CA ASN A 926 5.48 8.05 12.23
C ASN A 926 5.14 6.54 12.15
N LEU A 927 3.99 6.09 12.67
CA LEU A 927 3.44 4.76 12.39
C LEU A 927 2.88 4.65 10.95
N THR A 928 2.41 5.74 10.35
CA THR A 928 1.99 5.77 8.94
C THR A 928 3.16 5.52 7.97
N PRO A 929 4.32 6.20 8.03
CA PRO A 929 5.48 5.87 7.20
C PRO A 929 6.15 4.55 7.57
N LEU A 930 6.03 4.03 8.81
CA LEU A 930 6.45 2.66 9.15
C LEU A 930 5.72 1.64 8.26
N HIS A 931 4.38 1.68 8.28
CA HIS A 931 3.55 0.87 7.38
C HIS A 931 3.86 1.19 5.91
N GLY A 932 3.90 2.46 5.52
CA GLY A 932 4.15 2.90 4.16
C GLY A 932 5.46 2.37 3.55
N HIS A 933 6.59 2.44 4.26
CA HIS A 933 7.86 1.89 3.76
C HIS A 933 7.83 0.36 3.70
N THR A 934 7.30 -0.30 4.74
CA THR A 934 7.30 -1.77 4.84
C THR A 934 6.30 -2.44 3.89
N ALA A 935 5.20 -1.76 3.54
CA ALA A 935 4.25 -2.19 2.52
C ALA A 935 4.70 -1.79 1.10
N LEU A 936 4.86 -0.49 0.80
CA LEU A 936 5.11 -0.01 -0.57
C LEU A 936 6.41 -0.58 -1.15
N PHE A 937 7.52 -0.51 -0.40
CA PHE A 937 8.77 -1.11 -0.86
C PHE A 937 8.82 -2.62 -0.62
N GLY A 938 8.44 -3.08 0.58
CA GLY A 938 8.53 -4.49 0.95
C GLY A 938 7.68 -5.42 0.08
N VAL A 939 6.50 -4.97 -0.36
CA VAL A 939 5.63 -5.69 -1.30
C VAL A 939 5.94 -5.28 -2.74
N TYR A 940 5.55 -4.08 -3.16
CA TYR A 940 5.56 -3.72 -4.58
C TYR A 940 6.97 -3.43 -5.13
N GLY A 941 7.87 -2.89 -4.30
CA GLY A 941 9.28 -2.67 -4.64
C GLY A 941 10.06 -3.98 -4.81
N MET A 942 10.01 -4.88 -3.82
CA MET A 942 10.61 -6.23 -3.91
C MET A 942 10.07 -7.01 -5.11
N LEU A 943 8.77 -6.89 -5.40
CA LEU A 943 8.15 -7.51 -6.56
C LEU A 943 8.68 -6.92 -7.88
N GLY A 944 8.81 -5.59 -7.97
CA GLY A 944 9.41 -4.92 -9.12
C GLY A 944 10.83 -5.40 -9.42
N ILE A 945 11.65 -5.60 -8.38
CA ILE A 945 13.00 -6.16 -8.51
C ILE A 945 12.95 -7.63 -8.93
N GLY A 946 12.08 -8.45 -8.33
CA GLY A 946 11.92 -9.87 -8.70
C GLY A 946 11.49 -10.08 -10.15
N LEU A 947 10.52 -9.30 -10.64
CA LEU A 947 10.04 -9.33 -12.02
C LEU A 947 11.11 -8.80 -13.01
N MET A 948 11.85 -7.76 -12.64
CA MET A 948 13.00 -7.26 -13.40
C MET A 948 14.06 -8.36 -13.58
N LEU A 949 14.51 -8.98 -12.48
CA LEU A 949 15.50 -10.06 -12.52
C LEU A 949 15.01 -11.25 -13.36
N PHE A 950 13.73 -11.62 -13.24
CA PHE A 950 13.12 -12.66 -14.07
C PHE A 950 13.18 -12.33 -15.58
N CYS A 951 12.79 -11.12 -15.98
CA CYS A 951 12.83 -10.70 -17.37
C CYS A 951 14.26 -10.62 -17.91
N VAL A 952 15.20 -10.07 -17.14
CA VAL A 952 16.62 -9.96 -17.53
C VAL A 952 17.27 -11.33 -17.67
N ARG A 953 16.95 -12.29 -16.78
CA ARG A 953 17.42 -13.69 -16.88
C ARG A 953 16.97 -14.42 -18.14
N SER A 954 15.80 -14.06 -18.66
CA SER A 954 15.21 -14.62 -19.88
C SER A 954 15.66 -13.86 -21.16
N LEU A 955 15.98 -12.56 -21.05
CA LEU A 955 16.57 -11.75 -22.12
C LEU A 955 18.06 -12.03 -22.37
N MET A 956 18.78 -12.53 -21.36
CA MET A 956 20.21 -12.86 -21.43
C MET A 956 20.48 -14.35 -21.11
N PRO A 957 19.99 -15.28 -21.95
CA PRO A 957 20.16 -16.72 -21.71
C PRO A 957 21.61 -17.19 -21.91
N GLY A 958 21.90 -18.40 -21.44
CA GLY A 958 23.16 -19.10 -21.72
C GLY A 958 24.38 -18.67 -20.89
N ARG A 959 24.31 -17.57 -20.13
CA ARG A 959 25.41 -17.07 -19.28
C ARG A 959 25.09 -17.21 -17.79
N GLU A 960 26.04 -17.75 -17.03
CA GLU A 960 25.89 -17.91 -15.58
C GLU A 960 26.17 -16.59 -14.83
N TRP A 961 25.37 -16.29 -13.80
CA TRP A 961 25.44 -15.03 -13.05
C TRP A 961 26.40 -15.10 -11.86
N ASN A 962 27.05 -13.98 -11.57
CA ASN A 962 27.78 -13.77 -10.33
C ASN A 962 26.82 -13.38 -9.20
N ASP A 963 26.31 -14.41 -8.52
CA ASP A 963 25.38 -14.34 -7.38
C ASP A 963 25.74 -13.31 -6.29
N ARG A 964 27.02 -12.93 -6.15
CA ARG A 964 27.52 -12.10 -5.03
C ARG A 964 26.79 -10.77 -4.89
N TRP A 965 26.61 -10.03 -5.99
CA TRP A 965 25.99 -8.70 -5.93
C TRP A 965 24.48 -8.77 -5.66
N ILE A 966 23.79 -9.77 -6.21
CA ILE A 966 22.36 -10.00 -5.93
C ILE A 966 22.15 -10.47 -4.49
N ALA A 967 23.05 -11.30 -3.96
CA ALA A 967 23.02 -11.75 -2.57
C ALA A 967 23.18 -10.60 -1.57
N VAL A 968 24.15 -9.71 -1.80
CA VAL A 968 24.31 -8.49 -1.00
C VAL A 968 23.03 -7.65 -1.11
N GLY A 969 22.56 -7.37 -2.34
CA GLY A 969 21.36 -6.60 -2.59
C GLY A 969 20.13 -7.11 -1.84
N PHE A 970 19.80 -8.39 -2.00
CA PHE A 970 18.66 -9.04 -1.36
C PHE A 970 18.70 -8.92 0.17
N TRP A 971 19.81 -9.30 0.80
CA TRP A 971 19.90 -9.33 2.27
C TRP A 971 19.97 -7.93 2.88
N THR A 972 20.65 -6.98 2.24
CA THR A 972 20.81 -5.62 2.78
C THR A 972 19.59 -4.72 2.49
N LEU A 973 18.84 -4.93 1.40
CA LEU A 973 17.52 -4.31 1.23
C LEU A 973 16.54 -4.77 2.32
N ASN A 974 16.47 -6.08 2.59
CA ASN A 974 15.61 -6.63 3.66
C ASN A 974 16.06 -6.19 5.05
N GLY A 975 17.35 -6.30 5.36
CA GLY A 975 17.92 -5.92 6.65
C GLY A 975 17.83 -4.41 6.92
N GLY A 976 18.11 -3.58 5.92
CA GLY A 976 17.99 -2.12 6.01
C GLY A 976 16.55 -1.67 6.23
N LEU A 977 15.58 -2.26 5.51
CA LEU A 977 14.16 -1.97 5.70
C LEU A 977 13.67 -2.37 7.11
N LEU A 978 14.08 -3.54 7.59
CA LEU A 978 13.75 -3.99 8.95
C LEU A 978 14.41 -3.10 10.01
N MET A 979 15.63 -2.60 9.77
CA MET A 979 16.37 -1.76 10.71
C MET A 979 15.80 -0.34 10.78
N MET A 980 15.50 0.32 9.65
CA MET A 980 14.84 1.64 9.68
C MET A 980 13.44 1.57 10.32
N ALA A 981 12.72 0.46 10.09
CA ALA A 981 11.41 0.20 10.67
C ALA A 981 11.46 0.03 12.19
N LEU A 982 12.25 -0.93 12.68
CA LEU A 982 12.24 -1.31 14.10
C LEU A 982 13.09 -0.40 15.01
N VAL A 983 14.17 0.21 14.50
CA VAL A 983 15.11 0.99 15.33
C VAL A 983 14.75 2.48 15.36
N SER A 984 14.03 2.99 14.35
CA SER A 984 13.65 4.41 14.28
C SER A 984 12.16 4.66 14.12
N LEU A 985 11.53 4.21 13.02
CA LEU A 985 10.14 4.60 12.69
C LEU A 985 9.11 4.09 13.72
N LEU A 986 9.23 2.83 14.16
CA LEU A 986 8.36 2.24 15.18
C LEU A 986 8.50 2.93 16.55
N PRO A 987 9.69 3.03 17.18
CA PRO A 987 9.82 3.69 18.48
C PRO A 987 9.46 5.19 18.44
N LEU A 988 9.79 5.90 17.34
CA LEU A 988 9.36 7.29 17.15
C LEU A 988 7.85 7.41 17.04
N GLY A 989 7.22 6.56 16.22
CA GLY A 989 5.76 6.53 16.04
C GLY A 989 5.00 6.16 17.31
N LEU A 990 5.53 5.22 18.11
CA LEU A 990 4.96 4.87 19.43
C LEU A 990 5.10 6.01 20.44
N ALA A 991 6.23 6.72 20.46
CA ALA A 991 6.41 7.89 21.32
C ALA A 991 5.45 9.03 20.95
N GLN A 992 5.28 9.32 19.65
CA GLN A 992 4.26 10.27 19.20
C GLN A 992 2.84 9.79 19.52
N ALA A 993 2.53 8.50 19.35
CA ALA A 993 1.21 7.96 19.68
C ALA A 993 0.89 8.14 21.17
N TRP A 994 1.88 7.93 22.06
CA TRP A 994 1.74 8.21 23.49
C TRP A 994 1.47 9.69 23.78
N ALA A 995 2.25 10.61 23.21
CA ALA A 995 2.02 12.05 23.36
C ALA A 995 0.66 12.51 22.80
N SER A 996 0.22 11.90 21.70
CA SER A 996 -1.09 12.15 21.08
C SER A 996 -2.23 11.68 21.99
N LEU A 997 -2.03 10.55 22.70
CA LEU A 997 -2.97 10.02 23.70
C LEU A 997 -3.03 10.87 24.98
N THR A 998 -1.92 11.42 25.48
CA THR A 998 -1.89 12.16 26.75
C THR A 998 -2.20 13.66 26.62
N GLU A 999 -1.58 14.35 25.67
CA GLU A 999 -1.70 15.83 25.54
C GLU A 999 -2.58 16.26 24.35
N GLY A 1000 -2.57 15.47 23.26
CA GLY A 1000 -3.25 15.78 22.01
C GLY A 1000 -2.35 15.76 20.78
N LEU A 1001 -2.96 15.73 19.59
CA LEU A 1001 -2.21 15.57 18.33
C LEU A 1001 -1.28 16.77 18.04
N TRP A 1002 -1.70 17.97 18.45
CA TRP A 1002 -0.94 19.21 18.28
C TRP A 1002 0.47 19.07 18.88
N TYR A 1003 0.59 18.47 20.08
CA TYR A 1003 1.85 18.27 20.78
C TYR A 1003 2.68 17.14 20.17
N ALA A 1004 2.06 16.01 19.83
CA ALA A 1004 2.72 14.89 19.14
C ALA A 1004 3.33 15.27 17.77
N ARG A 1005 2.88 16.39 17.19
CA ARG A 1005 3.35 16.98 15.93
C ARG A 1005 4.10 18.30 16.09
N SER A 1006 4.36 18.75 17.32
CA SER A 1006 5.05 20.00 17.59
C SER A 1006 6.57 19.84 17.52
N PRO A 1007 7.34 20.89 17.14
CA PRO A 1007 8.79 20.86 17.22
C PRO A 1007 9.32 20.63 18.64
N GLU A 1008 8.64 21.19 19.64
CA GLU A 1008 9.03 21.08 21.05
C GLU A 1008 9.05 19.62 21.54
N PHE A 1009 8.10 18.80 21.10
CA PHE A 1009 8.11 17.36 21.35
C PHE A 1009 9.14 16.64 20.47
N LEU A 1010 9.08 16.85 19.15
CA LEU A 1010 9.88 16.11 18.18
C LEU A 1010 11.39 16.30 18.37
N TYR A 1011 11.85 17.51 18.70
CA TYR A 1011 13.27 17.84 18.86
C TYR A 1011 13.78 17.65 20.30
N THR A 1012 13.03 16.98 21.16
CA THR A 1012 13.58 16.45 22.42
C THR A 1012 14.81 15.57 22.14
N PRO A 1013 15.85 15.59 23.01
CA PRO A 1013 17.11 14.88 22.74
C PRO A 1013 16.95 13.38 22.45
N VAL A 1014 15.97 12.72 23.10
CA VAL A 1014 15.67 11.30 22.91
C VAL A 1014 15.09 11.02 21.52
N LEU A 1015 14.12 11.82 21.06
CA LEU A 1015 13.51 11.61 19.74
C LEU A 1015 14.43 12.05 18.60
N THR A 1016 15.25 13.08 18.81
CA THR A 1016 16.33 13.45 17.88
C THR A 1016 17.37 12.34 17.75
N PHE A 1017 17.73 11.67 18.85
CA PHE A 1017 18.61 10.48 18.80
C PHE A 1017 17.95 9.30 18.08
N ILE A 1018 16.66 9.02 18.33
CA ILE A 1018 15.92 7.96 17.61
C ILE A 1018 15.80 8.28 16.10
N ARG A 1019 15.67 9.55 15.71
CA ARG A 1019 15.76 9.99 14.30
C ARG A 1019 17.16 9.73 13.71
N TRP A 1020 18.25 10.07 14.41
CA TRP A 1020 19.61 9.71 13.99
C TRP A 1020 19.83 8.19 13.84
N LEU A 1021 19.22 7.36 14.69
CA LEU A 1021 19.29 5.89 14.58
C LEU A 1021 18.63 5.31 13.31
N ARG A 1022 17.96 6.14 12.49
CA ARG A 1022 17.52 5.75 11.14
C ARG A 1022 18.70 5.56 10.18
N VAL A 1023 19.74 6.39 10.28
CA VAL A 1023 20.84 6.51 9.32
C VAL A 1023 21.58 5.18 9.07
N PRO A 1024 21.90 4.34 10.08
CA PRO A 1024 22.45 3.00 9.82
C PRO A 1024 21.54 2.10 8.99
N GLY A 1025 20.22 2.19 9.18
CA GLY A 1025 19.23 1.43 8.41
C GLY A 1025 19.16 1.88 6.96
N ASP A 1026 19.11 3.20 6.74
CA ASP A 1026 19.12 3.81 5.39
C ASP A 1026 20.45 3.52 4.66
N ILE A 1027 21.61 3.52 5.34
CA ILE A 1027 22.90 3.13 4.75
C ILE A 1027 22.90 1.67 4.29
N VAL A 1028 22.46 0.73 5.14
CA VAL A 1028 22.40 -0.69 4.78
C VAL A 1028 21.43 -0.90 3.61
N PHE A 1029 20.29 -0.19 3.60
CA PHE A 1029 19.34 -0.20 2.49
C PHE A 1029 19.93 0.34 1.18
N ALA A 1030 20.64 1.48 1.24
CA ALA A 1030 21.28 2.11 0.09
C ALA A 1030 22.41 1.25 -0.50
N VAL A 1031 23.20 0.56 0.34
CA VAL A 1031 24.17 -0.45 -0.10
C VAL A 1031 23.49 -1.57 -0.88
N GLY A 1032 22.30 -2.00 -0.45
CA GLY A 1032 21.53 -3.03 -1.14
C GLY A 1032 21.01 -2.60 -2.51
N ALA A 1033 20.45 -1.39 -2.60
CA ALA A 1033 20.03 -0.82 -3.88
C ALA A 1033 21.22 -0.61 -4.83
N ALA A 1034 22.32 -0.07 -4.32
CA ALA A 1034 23.57 0.10 -5.07
C ALA A 1034 24.12 -1.25 -5.57
N ALA A 1035 24.04 -2.33 -4.78
CA ALA A 1035 24.47 -3.66 -5.20
C ALA A 1035 23.60 -4.23 -6.34
N ILE A 1036 22.28 -3.98 -6.34
CA ILE A 1036 21.41 -4.32 -7.47
C ILE A 1036 21.72 -3.45 -8.70
N GLY A 1037 22.03 -2.16 -8.52
CA GLY A 1037 22.48 -1.26 -9.59
C GLY A 1037 23.81 -1.72 -10.23
N VAL A 1038 24.82 -2.02 -9.41
CA VAL A 1038 26.10 -2.59 -9.83
C VAL A 1038 25.91 -3.92 -10.53
N PHE A 1039 25.03 -4.79 -10.03
CA PHE A 1039 24.69 -6.03 -10.72
C PHE A 1039 24.13 -5.77 -12.13
N MET A 1040 23.14 -4.89 -12.25
CA MET A 1040 22.51 -4.55 -13.54
C MET A 1040 23.50 -3.94 -14.54
N VAL A 1041 24.35 -2.99 -14.12
CA VAL A 1041 25.40 -2.41 -14.98
C VAL A 1041 26.47 -3.45 -15.33
N GLY A 1042 26.85 -4.30 -14.38
CA GLY A 1042 27.83 -5.37 -14.59
C GLY A 1042 27.36 -6.47 -15.55
N LEU A 1043 26.06 -6.59 -15.85
CA LEU A 1043 25.57 -7.45 -16.93
C LEU A 1043 25.92 -6.90 -18.32
N LEU A 1044 26.07 -5.57 -18.47
CA LEU A 1044 26.52 -4.94 -19.72
C LEU A 1044 28.04 -5.07 -19.90
N THR A 1045 28.82 -4.90 -18.83
CA THR A 1045 30.29 -4.98 -18.88
C THR A 1045 30.83 -6.42 -18.78
N GLY A 1046 29.99 -7.37 -18.39
CA GLY A 1046 30.35 -8.77 -18.16
C GLY A 1046 30.75 -9.10 -16.71
N HIS A 1047 31.05 -8.11 -15.86
CA HIS A 1047 31.49 -8.31 -14.48
C HIS A 1047 30.45 -8.99 -13.55
N SER A 1048 29.16 -8.97 -13.92
CA SER A 1048 28.08 -9.70 -13.22
C SER A 1048 27.91 -11.15 -13.68
N LEU A 1049 28.84 -11.67 -14.48
CA LEU A 1049 28.84 -13.03 -15.00
C LEU A 1049 30.00 -13.83 -14.37
N ARG A 1050 29.98 -15.16 -14.49
CA ARG A 1050 31.08 -16.02 -14.03
C ARG A 1050 32.11 -16.25 -15.13
N ASP A 1051 33.37 -15.94 -14.86
CA ASP A 1051 34.50 -16.26 -15.73
C ASP A 1051 34.59 -17.77 -15.97
N GLY A 1052 34.72 -18.18 -17.23
CA GLY A 1052 34.70 -19.60 -17.61
C GLY A 1052 33.35 -20.32 -17.42
N GLY A 1053 32.29 -19.60 -17.01
CA GLY A 1053 30.93 -20.14 -16.90
C GLY A 1053 30.46 -20.66 -18.26
N GLY A 1054 30.38 -21.98 -18.40
CA GLY A 1054 30.08 -22.64 -19.68
C GLY A 1054 28.72 -22.23 -20.25
N ILE A 1055 28.58 -22.33 -21.57
CA ILE A 1055 27.30 -22.12 -22.25
C ILE A 1055 26.29 -23.11 -21.66
N VAL A 1056 25.31 -22.58 -20.91
CA VAL A 1056 24.22 -23.39 -20.37
C VAL A 1056 23.47 -24.00 -21.56
N ARG A 1057 23.61 -25.32 -21.75
CA ARG A 1057 23.06 -26.04 -22.93
C ARG A 1057 21.59 -25.67 -23.11
N ALA A 1058 21.28 -25.09 -24.27
CA ALA A 1058 19.92 -24.69 -24.60
C ALA A 1058 19.03 -25.92 -24.82
N GLY A 1059 17.81 -25.88 -24.30
CA GLY A 1059 16.78 -26.86 -24.65
C GLY A 1059 16.32 -26.62 -26.09
N SER A 1060 16.72 -27.50 -27.01
CA SER A 1060 16.41 -27.41 -28.43
C SER A 1060 14.97 -27.88 -28.72
N LEU A 1061 13.97 -27.02 -28.43
CA LEU A 1061 12.57 -27.29 -28.77
C LEU A 1061 12.14 -26.84 -30.18
N THR A 1062 12.97 -26.05 -30.88
CA THR A 1062 12.70 -25.59 -32.26
C THR A 1062 13.98 -25.43 -33.08
N GLU A 1063 14.66 -26.52 -33.38
CA GLU A 1063 15.66 -26.55 -34.47
C GLU A 1063 15.66 -27.97 -35.06
N GLN A 1064 15.02 -28.14 -36.23
CA GLN A 1064 15.51 -29.11 -37.19
C GLN A 1064 16.62 -28.38 -37.93
N GLU A 1065 17.87 -28.80 -37.73
CA GLU A 1065 18.98 -28.32 -38.55
C GLU A 1065 18.76 -28.82 -39.99
N GLU A 1066 18.70 -27.89 -40.96
CA GLU A 1066 18.97 -28.25 -42.35
C GLU A 1066 20.45 -28.63 -42.42
N ALA A 1067 20.72 -29.93 -42.57
CA ALA A 1067 22.08 -30.45 -42.45
C ALA A 1067 22.99 -29.92 -43.57
N GLU A 1068 24.03 -29.18 -43.21
CA GLU A 1068 25.15 -28.94 -44.13
C GLU A 1068 25.84 -30.29 -44.44
N PRO A 1069 26.18 -30.57 -45.71
CA PRO A 1069 26.84 -31.81 -46.09
C PRO A 1069 28.28 -31.85 -45.55
N PRO A 1070 28.82 -33.05 -45.23
CA PRO A 1070 30.17 -33.17 -44.70
C PRO A 1070 31.22 -32.74 -45.74
N LEU A 1071 32.18 -31.91 -45.31
CA LEU A 1071 33.36 -31.57 -46.10
C LEU A 1071 34.23 -32.82 -46.30
N GLU A 1072 34.43 -33.23 -47.55
CA GLU A 1072 35.30 -34.36 -47.89
C GLU A 1072 36.77 -34.04 -47.60
N ALA A 1073 37.49 -35.03 -47.07
CA ALA A 1073 38.90 -34.90 -46.72
C ALA A 1073 39.80 -35.11 -47.95
N SER A 1074 40.25 -34.02 -48.56
CA SER A 1074 41.21 -34.08 -49.68
C SER A 1074 42.64 -34.32 -49.16
N ASN A 1075 43.09 -35.59 -49.14
CA ASN A 1075 44.52 -35.90 -49.32
C ASN A 1075 44.75 -37.37 -49.73
N ARG A 1076 44.98 -37.58 -51.05
CA ARG A 1076 45.19 -38.84 -51.78
C ARG A 1076 43.94 -39.69 -52.04
#